data_AF-A0A971XJ27-F1
#
_entry.id   AF-A0A971XJ27-F1
#
_cell.length_a   1.000
_cell.length_b   1.000
_cell.length_c   1.000
_cell.angle_alpha   90.00
_cell.angle_beta   90.00
_cell.angle_gamma   90.00
#
_symmetry.space_group_name_H-M   'P 1'
#
loop_
_entity.id
_entity.type
_entity.pdbx_description
1 polymer ?
#
loop_
_entity_poly.entity_id
_entity_poly.type
_entity_poly.pdbx_seq_one_letter_code
_entity_poly.pdbx_strand_id
1 'polypeptide(L)'
;MHTYRSLTAEEIKQLEKNGCSCSDWSAVTVRNGFNPVYVRNTQFSGKIKIGVFESEFPLAGGLKKHAGINCAVIHNCTLGDNVVIENVQNYIANYTIGDNCFIQNVDVLLVDGMTRFGNGVEVNVLNETGGREVHINDKLSAHFAYIYSLYRHRPGLIERMKAIIDFYCDKHASDRGIIEHDCMIVNVGYIKNVRIGPHCKISGAMKLKNGSINSNEHDPVYIGRNVIAEDFIISSGSTVDGGSIITRCFIGQACHIDHGYSASDSLFFSNCQGENGEACALFAGPYTVTHHKSTLLIAGMFSFMNAGSGSNQSNHMYKLGPIHQGIIERGAKTTSNSYVLWPAKVGAFSLILGRHYQHADTSNLPFSYLVEKDNGTHIAPGVNLRSVGTIRDAKKWPERDRRKDPDKLDCINFNLLSPYTIQKVFAGVKILKNLQATAGETSDIYTYQSCIITNSSLIRGLQLYEIIIHKFLGNSIIKRLERTRFKSNEEIRERLDPKATPGVGEWVDISGLIAPKSEIDNLLCKIESGEITKLKEINHVFQKLHEEYYVNEWSWAWDKIQSFYGLQADTITATDVIAIVQKWKESVVSLDEMIYSDAKKEFSLSFKTGFGADGNIQDRAMDFEYVRGAFDKNPFVMATLKHIEDKKALGDELIERISKLNPTTS
;
A
#
# COMPACT_ATOMS: atom_id res chain seq x y z
N MET A 1 23.84 34.55 -4.37
CA MET A 1 22.48 34.87 -4.86
C MET A 1 22.60 35.37 -6.28
N HIS A 2 21.92 34.74 -7.24
CA HIS A 2 21.95 35.17 -8.64
C HIS A 2 20.85 36.21 -8.86
N THR A 3 21.24 37.47 -9.03
CA THR A 3 20.32 38.60 -9.21
C THR A 3 19.75 38.63 -10.62
N TYR A 4 18.42 38.76 -10.72
CA TYR A 4 17.75 39.14 -11.96
C TYR A 4 17.95 40.64 -12.22
N ARG A 5 18.15 41.01 -13.49
CA ARG A 5 18.26 42.39 -13.97
C ARG A 5 17.29 42.64 -15.14
N SER A 6 17.07 43.90 -15.49
CA SER A 6 16.42 44.26 -16.76
C SER A 6 17.28 43.86 -17.97
N LEU A 7 16.64 43.70 -19.12
CA LEU A 7 17.31 43.58 -20.42
C LEU A 7 18.07 44.87 -20.77
N THR A 8 19.17 44.74 -21.51
CA THR A 8 19.87 45.86 -22.17
C THR A 8 19.22 46.21 -23.51
N ALA A 9 19.56 47.38 -24.07
CA ALA A 9 19.05 47.80 -25.37
C ALA A 9 19.55 46.89 -26.52
N GLU A 10 20.72 46.28 -26.35
CA GLU A 10 21.34 45.34 -27.28
C GLU A 10 20.62 43.99 -27.26
N GLU A 11 20.27 43.51 -26.05
CA GLU A 11 19.50 42.27 -25.89
C GLU A 11 18.09 42.40 -26.46
N ILE A 12 17.39 43.53 -26.21
CA ILE A 12 16.06 43.81 -26.78
C ILE A 12 16.12 43.77 -28.32
N LYS A 13 17.07 44.50 -28.93
CA LYS A 13 17.26 44.49 -30.41
C LYS A 13 17.56 43.09 -30.95
N GLN A 14 18.30 42.27 -30.20
CA GLN A 14 18.62 40.90 -30.63
C GLN A 14 17.44 39.93 -30.46
N LEU A 15 16.56 40.15 -29.46
CA LEU A 15 15.30 39.42 -29.31
C LEU A 15 14.32 39.78 -30.44
N GLU A 16 14.16 41.07 -30.74
CA GLU A 16 13.32 41.58 -31.84
C GLU A 16 13.81 41.05 -33.20
N LYS A 17 15.13 41.08 -33.44
CA LYS A 17 15.78 40.47 -34.62
C LYS A 17 15.57 38.95 -34.70
N ASN A 18 15.39 38.27 -33.57
CA ASN A 18 15.04 36.84 -33.50
C ASN A 18 13.53 36.56 -33.66
N GLY A 19 12.74 37.55 -34.07
CA GLY A 19 11.28 37.43 -34.24
C GLY A 19 10.50 37.41 -32.93
N CYS A 20 11.10 37.86 -31.83
CA CYS A 20 10.40 37.94 -30.53
C CYS A 20 9.70 39.29 -30.36
N SER A 21 8.66 39.31 -29.53
CA SER A 21 7.90 40.52 -29.21
C SER A 21 7.48 40.55 -27.74
N CYS A 22 7.29 41.74 -27.20
CA CYS A 22 6.73 41.93 -25.87
C CYS A 22 5.79 43.14 -25.84
N SER A 23 4.82 43.11 -24.92
CA SER A 23 3.95 44.25 -24.63
C SER A 23 4.64 45.32 -23.78
N ASP A 24 5.60 44.92 -22.94
CA ASP A 24 6.42 45.79 -22.11
C ASP A 24 7.74 45.09 -21.77
N TRP A 25 8.83 45.47 -22.44
CA TRP A 25 10.16 44.91 -22.17
C TRP A 25 10.67 45.21 -20.75
N SER A 26 10.13 46.21 -20.04
CA SER A 26 10.51 46.51 -18.64
C SER A 26 9.96 45.49 -17.64
N ALA A 27 8.88 44.78 -18.00
CA ALA A 27 8.34 43.66 -17.24
C ALA A 27 9.11 42.34 -17.43
N VAL A 28 10.14 42.32 -18.29
CA VAL A 28 11.01 41.16 -18.56
C VAL A 28 12.35 41.33 -17.84
N THR A 29 12.73 40.34 -17.04
CA THR A 29 14.00 40.32 -16.31
C THR A 29 14.76 39.01 -16.50
N VAL A 30 16.09 39.07 -16.51
CA VAL A 30 16.98 37.95 -16.85
C VAL A 30 18.09 37.77 -15.83
N ARG A 31 18.59 36.54 -15.63
CA ARG A 31 19.81 36.32 -14.83
C ARG A 31 21.06 36.87 -15.54
N ASN A 32 22.08 37.24 -14.78
CA ASN A 32 23.41 37.51 -15.33
C ASN A 32 23.95 36.26 -16.04
N GLY A 33 24.45 36.39 -17.27
CA GLY A 33 24.81 35.27 -18.16
C GLY A 33 23.78 34.97 -19.25
N PHE A 34 22.57 35.54 -19.20
CA PHE A 34 21.55 35.40 -20.24
C PHE A 34 22.08 35.76 -21.64
N ASN A 35 21.75 34.92 -22.63
CA ASN A 35 22.13 35.10 -24.02
C ASN A 35 20.89 35.03 -24.93
N PRO A 36 20.47 36.13 -25.59
CA PRO A 36 19.25 36.17 -26.39
C PRO A 36 19.31 35.33 -27.68
N VAL A 37 20.48 34.85 -28.12
CA VAL A 37 20.63 34.03 -29.35
C VAL A 37 19.82 32.71 -29.30
N TYR A 38 19.51 32.23 -28.09
CA TYR A 38 18.73 31.03 -27.82
C TYR A 38 17.22 31.28 -27.60
N VAL A 39 16.75 32.53 -27.78
CA VAL A 39 15.33 32.89 -27.70
C VAL A 39 14.86 33.36 -29.08
N ARG A 40 13.86 32.69 -29.66
CA ARG A 40 13.39 32.90 -31.05
C ARG A 40 11.88 32.79 -31.19
N ASN A 41 11.29 33.59 -32.09
CA ASN A 41 9.88 33.55 -32.46
C ASN A 41 8.92 33.51 -31.23
N THR A 42 9.22 34.30 -30.19
CA THR A 42 8.54 34.19 -28.89
C THR A 42 7.83 35.48 -28.51
N GLN A 43 6.56 35.37 -28.09
CA GLN A 43 5.76 36.47 -27.57
C GLN A 43 5.70 36.43 -26.04
N PHE A 44 6.08 37.55 -25.40
CA PHE A 44 6.11 37.71 -23.95
C PHE A 44 5.02 38.69 -23.46
N SER A 45 4.34 38.36 -22.36
CA SER A 45 3.37 39.25 -21.72
C SER A 45 3.30 39.07 -20.20
N GLY A 46 2.89 40.12 -19.48
CA GLY A 46 2.91 40.13 -18.01
C GLY A 46 4.34 40.12 -17.46
N LYS A 47 4.49 39.68 -16.20
CA LYS A 47 5.80 39.67 -15.51
C LYS A 47 6.59 38.43 -15.90
N ILE A 48 7.74 38.61 -16.56
CA ILE A 48 8.59 37.52 -17.04
C ILE A 48 9.94 37.49 -16.33
N LYS A 49 10.39 36.29 -15.97
CA LYS A 49 11.76 36.01 -15.50
C LYS A 49 12.38 34.89 -16.33
N ILE A 50 13.62 35.03 -16.75
CA ILE A 50 14.35 34.03 -17.55
C ILE A 50 15.75 33.75 -16.94
N GLY A 51 16.12 32.48 -16.84
CA GLY A 51 17.46 32.04 -16.46
C GLY A 51 18.51 32.17 -17.58
N VAL A 52 19.65 31.51 -17.40
CA VAL A 52 20.70 31.37 -18.42
C VAL A 52 20.43 30.17 -19.35
N PHE A 53 21.10 30.11 -20.50
CA PHE A 53 21.05 28.98 -21.44
C PHE A 53 22.48 28.53 -21.75
N GLU A 54 22.99 27.59 -20.96
CA GLU A 54 24.40 27.16 -21.01
C GLU A 54 24.58 25.65 -21.24
N SER A 55 23.51 24.86 -21.09
CA SER A 55 23.55 23.39 -21.15
C SER A 55 22.93 22.77 -22.42
N GLU A 56 23.39 21.57 -22.74
CA GLU A 56 22.80 20.69 -23.76
C GLU A 56 22.15 19.46 -23.12
N PHE A 57 20.95 19.11 -23.58
CA PHE A 57 20.24 17.89 -23.22
C PHE A 57 20.59 16.75 -24.19
N PRO A 58 21.12 15.61 -23.69
CA PRO A 58 21.26 14.40 -24.49
C PRO A 58 19.90 13.69 -24.61
N LEU A 59 19.52 13.34 -25.83
CA LEU A 59 18.25 12.69 -26.17
C LEU A 59 18.50 11.29 -26.78
N ALA A 60 17.45 10.47 -26.81
CA ALA A 60 17.51 9.14 -27.42
C ALA A 60 17.95 9.22 -28.89
N GLY A 61 18.75 8.25 -29.34
CA GLY A 61 19.38 8.26 -30.66
C GLY A 61 20.64 9.15 -30.78
N GLY A 62 21.10 9.76 -29.69
CA GLY A 62 22.34 10.56 -29.67
C GLY A 62 22.16 12.01 -30.14
N LEU A 63 20.92 12.44 -30.40
CA LEU A 63 20.60 13.84 -30.63
C LEU A 63 20.94 14.67 -29.38
N LYS A 64 21.61 15.81 -29.56
CA LYS A 64 21.77 16.84 -28.54
C LYS A 64 20.85 18.02 -28.82
N LYS A 65 20.31 18.63 -27.77
CA LYS A 65 19.46 19.83 -27.88
C LYS A 65 19.91 20.89 -26.88
N HIS A 66 20.25 22.08 -27.35
CA HIS A 66 20.65 23.20 -26.49
C HIS A 66 19.44 23.76 -25.72
N ALA A 67 19.65 24.25 -24.50
CA ALA A 67 18.65 25.03 -23.76
C ALA A 67 18.23 26.31 -24.52
N GLY A 68 16.99 26.76 -24.34
CA GLY A 68 16.44 27.91 -25.07
C GLY A 68 14.91 27.91 -25.18
N ILE A 69 14.38 28.96 -25.82
CA ILE A 69 12.94 29.17 -26.03
C ILE A 69 12.69 29.41 -27.52
N ASN A 70 11.86 28.58 -28.15
CA ASN A 70 11.59 28.64 -29.58
C ASN A 70 10.09 28.50 -29.89
N CYS A 71 9.55 29.43 -30.68
CA CYS A 71 8.16 29.42 -31.14
C CYS A 71 7.16 29.30 -29.98
N ALA A 72 7.08 30.33 -29.12
CA ALA A 72 6.27 30.26 -27.89
C ALA A 72 5.46 31.53 -27.56
N VAL A 73 4.32 31.34 -26.88
CA VAL A 73 3.54 32.41 -26.26
C VAL A 73 3.58 32.21 -24.74
N ILE A 74 4.15 33.16 -24.01
CA ILE A 74 4.46 33.03 -22.58
C ILE A 74 3.87 34.22 -21.80
N HIS A 75 3.06 33.90 -20.79
CA HIS A 75 2.34 34.88 -19.96
C HIS A 75 2.62 34.72 -18.47
N ASN A 76 3.14 35.78 -17.82
CA ASN A 76 3.29 35.86 -16.36
C ASN A 76 4.16 34.74 -15.72
N CYS A 77 5.08 34.17 -16.49
CA CYS A 77 5.90 33.01 -16.08
C CYS A 77 7.27 33.38 -15.51
N THR A 78 7.81 32.50 -14.67
CA THR A 78 9.23 32.46 -14.29
C THR A 78 9.85 31.19 -14.85
N LEU A 79 10.94 31.34 -15.59
CA LEU A 79 11.72 30.25 -16.16
C LEU A 79 13.09 30.21 -15.48
N GLY A 80 13.49 29.00 -15.07
CA GLY A 80 14.80 28.72 -14.49
C GLY A 80 15.95 28.75 -15.50
N ASP A 81 17.13 28.36 -15.02
CA ASP A 81 18.32 28.16 -15.84
C ASP A 81 18.20 26.88 -16.67
N ASN A 82 18.81 26.87 -17.86
CA ASN A 82 18.90 25.74 -18.76
C ASN A 82 17.56 25.13 -19.22
N VAL A 83 16.44 25.86 -19.13
CA VAL A 83 15.13 25.36 -19.57
C VAL A 83 15.06 25.25 -21.10
N VAL A 84 14.45 24.17 -21.60
CA VAL A 84 14.00 24.03 -22.99
C VAL A 84 12.50 24.26 -23.07
N ILE A 85 12.07 25.21 -23.91
CA ILE A 85 10.67 25.43 -24.30
C ILE A 85 10.57 25.47 -25.84
N GLU A 86 9.89 24.50 -26.45
CA GLU A 86 9.42 24.58 -27.84
C GLU A 86 8.19 23.67 -28.05
N ASN A 87 7.66 23.44 -29.25
CA ASN A 87 7.22 24.47 -30.17
C ASN A 87 5.74 24.68 -29.84
N VAL A 88 5.38 25.80 -29.22
CA VAL A 88 4.11 25.94 -28.50
C VAL A 88 2.98 26.35 -29.45
N GLN A 89 1.92 25.54 -29.55
CA GLN A 89 0.74 25.84 -30.37
C GLN A 89 -0.52 26.16 -29.55
N ASN A 90 -0.33 26.71 -28.35
CA ASN A 90 -1.37 27.49 -27.68
C ASN A 90 -0.69 28.58 -26.82
N TYR A 91 -0.54 28.41 -25.51
CA TYR A 91 0.29 29.29 -24.66
C TYR A 91 0.74 28.61 -23.36
N ILE A 92 1.72 29.19 -22.67
CA ILE A 92 2.06 28.84 -21.28
C ILE A 92 1.75 30.05 -20.39
N ALA A 93 0.95 29.85 -19.33
CA ALA A 93 0.51 30.94 -18.46
C ALA A 93 0.58 30.61 -16.96
N ASN A 94 1.02 31.58 -16.17
CA ASN A 94 0.99 31.52 -14.69
C ASN A 94 1.77 30.34 -14.08
N TYR A 95 2.98 30.04 -14.58
CA TYR A 95 3.86 29.03 -13.99
C TYR A 95 5.21 29.59 -13.50
N THR A 96 5.71 28.98 -12.44
CA THR A 96 7.15 28.91 -12.14
C THR A 96 7.66 27.58 -12.66
N ILE A 97 8.66 27.61 -13.55
CA ILE A 97 9.32 26.45 -14.12
C ILE A 97 10.77 26.47 -13.62
N GLY A 98 11.20 25.41 -12.97
CA GLY A 98 12.50 25.29 -12.33
C GLY A 98 13.67 25.20 -13.31
N ASP A 99 14.87 25.23 -12.74
CA ASP A 99 16.12 24.99 -13.47
C ASP A 99 16.14 23.56 -14.09
N ASN A 100 16.81 23.40 -15.24
CA ASN A 100 16.99 22.17 -16.02
C ASN A 100 15.72 21.50 -16.60
N CYS A 101 14.54 22.13 -16.57
CA CYS A 101 13.33 21.52 -17.15
C CYS A 101 13.39 21.40 -18.69
N PHE A 102 12.98 20.25 -19.22
CA PHE A 102 12.83 19.99 -20.66
C PHE A 102 11.35 19.88 -21.04
N ILE A 103 10.79 20.84 -21.79
CA ILE A 103 9.38 20.84 -22.18
C ILE A 103 9.23 21.03 -23.69
N GLN A 104 8.46 20.14 -24.34
CA GLN A 104 8.21 20.23 -25.78
C GLN A 104 6.72 20.03 -26.19
N ASN A 105 6.30 20.78 -27.21
CA ASN A 105 5.05 20.77 -27.97
C ASN A 105 3.75 20.68 -27.13
N VAL A 106 3.42 21.83 -26.53
CA VAL A 106 2.21 22.21 -25.76
C VAL A 106 1.50 23.30 -26.59
N ASP A 107 0.22 23.40 -26.95
CA ASP A 107 -1.02 22.71 -26.58
C ASP A 107 -1.56 23.03 -25.17
N VAL A 108 -1.23 24.23 -24.68
CA VAL A 108 -1.59 24.79 -23.36
C VAL A 108 -1.13 24.02 -22.10
N LEU A 109 -0.38 24.75 -21.28
CA LEU A 109 -0.05 24.40 -19.91
C LEU A 109 -0.22 25.67 -19.08
N LEU A 110 -1.30 25.72 -18.28
CA LEU A 110 -1.70 26.95 -17.57
C LEU A 110 -2.22 26.73 -16.15
N VAL A 111 -2.22 27.81 -15.36
CA VAL A 111 -3.08 27.96 -14.20
C VAL A 111 -4.08 29.08 -14.44
N ASP A 112 -5.35 28.81 -14.13
CA ASP A 112 -6.49 29.70 -14.28
C ASP A 112 -7.33 29.67 -13.00
N GLY A 113 -7.54 30.87 -12.43
CA GLY A 113 -8.10 31.07 -11.09
C GLY A 113 -7.17 30.65 -9.95
N MET A 114 -7.59 30.98 -8.72
CA MET A 114 -7.00 30.42 -7.51
C MET A 114 -7.35 28.92 -7.43
N THR A 115 -6.35 28.04 -7.30
CA THR A 115 -6.54 26.59 -7.30
C THR A 115 -5.77 25.88 -6.20
N ARG A 116 -6.29 24.73 -5.75
CA ARG A 116 -5.67 23.84 -4.75
C ARG A 116 -4.92 22.64 -5.39
N PHE A 117 -4.82 22.57 -6.72
CA PHE A 117 -4.09 21.52 -7.45
C PHE A 117 -4.51 20.08 -7.04
N GLY A 118 -5.81 19.80 -7.07
CA GLY A 118 -6.40 18.53 -6.62
C GLY A 118 -6.50 18.35 -5.10
N ASN A 119 -5.80 19.17 -4.29
CA ASN A 119 -5.88 19.05 -2.83
C ASN A 119 -7.26 19.51 -2.35
N GLY A 120 -7.92 18.68 -1.54
CA GLY A 120 -9.27 18.91 -1.04
C GLY A 120 -10.37 18.43 -2.00
N VAL A 121 -10.05 17.72 -3.08
CA VAL A 121 -11.03 16.99 -3.90
C VAL A 121 -11.68 15.89 -3.06
N GLU A 122 -13.01 15.82 -3.10
CA GLU A 122 -13.79 14.74 -2.48
C GLU A 122 -13.79 13.50 -3.37
N VAL A 123 -13.59 12.34 -2.73
CA VAL A 123 -13.51 11.01 -3.38
C VAL A 123 -14.51 10.09 -2.72
N ASN A 124 -15.53 9.62 -3.47
CA ASN A 124 -16.66 8.81 -2.96
C ASN A 124 -16.26 7.34 -2.68
N VAL A 125 -15.29 7.15 -1.79
CA VAL A 125 -14.74 5.83 -1.48
C VAL A 125 -15.72 4.98 -0.65
N LEU A 126 -15.71 3.67 -0.88
CA LEU A 126 -16.56 2.62 -0.26
C LEU A 126 -18.06 2.70 -0.54
N ASN A 127 -18.61 3.87 -0.88
CA ASN A 127 -20.00 4.05 -1.29
C ASN A 127 -20.08 5.08 -2.42
N GLU A 128 -20.50 4.64 -3.61
CA GLU A 128 -20.65 5.51 -4.79
C GLU A 128 -21.62 6.69 -4.53
N THR A 129 -22.56 6.54 -3.60
CA THR A 129 -23.53 7.58 -3.21
C THR A 129 -23.05 8.53 -2.10
N GLY A 130 -21.80 8.41 -1.63
CA GLY A 130 -21.19 9.31 -0.64
C GLY A 130 -21.32 8.87 0.82
N GLY A 131 -21.24 9.81 1.76
CA GLY A 131 -21.23 9.61 3.22
C GLY A 131 -19.91 9.08 3.82
N ARG A 132 -18.89 8.80 2.99
CA ARG A 132 -17.56 8.29 3.41
C ARG A 132 -16.38 9.00 2.73
N GLU A 133 -16.66 10.15 2.10
CA GLU A 133 -15.79 10.91 1.21
C GLU A 133 -14.42 11.21 1.82
N VAL A 134 -13.33 10.98 1.08
CA VAL A 134 -11.98 11.33 1.53
C VAL A 134 -11.48 12.54 0.73
N HIS A 135 -11.09 13.60 1.43
CA HIS A 135 -10.50 14.80 0.85
C HIS A 135 -9.01 14.54 0.54
N ILE A 136 -8.70 14.24 -0.73
CA ILE A 136 -7.34 13.84 -1.13
C ILE A 136 -6.35 15.00 -1.06
N ASN A 137 -5.12 14.72 -0.68
CA ASN A 137 -4.07 15.72 -0.52
C ASN A 137 -2.66 15.09 -0.56
N ASP A 138 -1.62 15.91 -0.71
CA ASP A 138 -0.22 15.47 -0.92
C ASP A 138 0.37 14.63 0.22
N LYS A 139 -0.21 14.69 1.43
CA LYS A 139 0.26 14.01 2.64
C LYS A 139 -0.79 13.07 3.24
N LEU A 140 -1.73 12.62 2.41
CA LEU A 140 -2.70 11.59 2.76
C LEU A 140 -1.98 10.25 2.95
N SER A 141 -2.08 9.70 4.16
CA SER A 141 -1.67 8.32 4.47
C SER A 141 -2.89 7.39 4.48
N ALA A 142 -2.67 6.10 4.23
CA ALA A 142 -3.69 5.06 4.30
C ALA A 142 -4.40 5.03 5.66
N HIS A 143 -3.67 5.38 6.73
CA HIS A 143 -4.14 5.40 8.11
C HIS A 143 -5.08 6.58 8.38
N PHE A 144 -4.71 7.77 7.87
CA PHE A 144 -5.59 8.93 7.89
C PHE A 144 -6.88 8.64 7.11
N ALA A 145 -6.76 8.12 5.89
CA ALA A 145 -7.91 7.79 5.04
C ALA A 145 -8.81 6.70 5.64
N TYR A 146 -8.22 5.68 6.30
CA TYR A 146 -8.95 4.62 6.99
C TYR A 146 -9.81 5.19 8.13
N ILE A 147 -9.21 6.03 8.99
CA ILE A 147 -9.92 6.69 10.07
C ILE A 147 -11.02 7.59 9.50
N TYR A 148 -10.68 8.46 8.55
CA TYR A 148 -11.60 9.45 7.99
C TYR A 148 -12.80 8.84 7.25
N SER A 149 -12.61 7.74 6.51
CA SER A 149 -13.69 7.06 5.78
C SER A 149 -14.55 6.14 6.66
N LEU A 150 -13.97 5.48 7.68
CA LEU A 150 -14.67 4.47 8.48
C LEU A 150 -15.26 5.00 9.80
N TYR A 151 -14.61 5.96 10.47
CA TYR A 151 -14.99 6.43 11.83
C TYR A 151 -16.10 7.51 11.80
N ARG A 152 -16.99 7.46 10.81
CA ARG A 152 -18.14 8.38 10.62
C ARG A 152 -19.11 8.43 11.80
N HIS A 153 -18.99 7.51 12.76
CA HIS A 153 -19.71 7.53 14.04
C HIS A 153 -19.17 8.57 15.05
N ARG A 154 -18.01 9.21 14.78
CA ARG A 154 -17.45 10.33 15.54
C ARG A 154 -17.53 11.62 14.69
N PRO A 155 -18.68 12.32 14.61
CA PRO A 155 -18.84 13.47 13.72
C PRO A 155 -17.86 14.62 14.02
N GLY A 156 -17.59 14.90 15.30
CA GLY A 156 -16.62 15.93 15.70
C GLY A 156 -15.18 15.62 15.28
N LEU A 157 -14.77 14.34 15.27
CA LEU A 157 -13.48 13.92 14.70
C LEU A 157 -13.43 14.22 13.20
N ILE A 158 -14.48 13.86 12.45
CA ILE A 158 -14.55 14.10 11.00
C ILE A 158 -14.53 15.59 10.68
N GLU A 159 -15.26 16.42 11.43
CA GLU A 159 -15.24 17.88 11.30
C GLU A 159 -13.83 18.46 11.55
N ARG A 160 -13.16 18.04 12.63
CA ARG A 160 -11.78 18.45 12.94
C ARG A 160 -10.78 17.98 11.89
N MET A 161 -10.86 16.73 11.46
CA MET A 161 -10.00 16.20 10.39
C MET A 161 -10.22 16.96 9.08
N LYS A 162 -11.47 17.29 8.71
CA LYS A 162 -11.75 18.11 7.52
C LYS A 162 -11.13 19.51 7.66
N ALA A 163 -11.29 20.18 8.79
CA ALA A 163 -10.72 21.51 9.02
C ALA A 163 -9.17 21.52 8.93
N ILE A 164 -8.51 20.44 9.37
CA ILE A 164 -7.05 20.26 9.21
C ILE A 164 -6.66 20.10 7.72
N ILE A 165 -7.49 19.40 6.93
CA ILE A 165 -7.28 19.28 5.48
C ILE A 165 -7.55 20.62 4.79
N ASP A 166 -8.67 21.28 5.06
CA ASP A 166 -9.02 22.59 4.48
C ASP A 166 -7.90 23.62 4.71
N PHE A 167 -7.37 23.70 5.93
CA PHE A 167 -6.22 24.56 6.25
C PHE A 167 -4.95 24.20 5.46
N TYR A 168 -4.67 22.90 5.26
CA TYR A 168 -3.57 22.48 4.38
C TYR A 168 -3.83 22.90 2.93
N CYS A 169 -5.03 22.66 2.41
CA CYS A 169 -5.40 22.96 1.04
C CYS A 169 -5.33 24.47 0.74
N ASP A 170 -5.84 25.33 1.62
CA ASP A 170 -5.79 26.78 1.43
C ASP A 170 -4.38 27.36 1.60
N LYS A 171 -3.57 26.80 2.51
CA LYS A 171 -2.15 27.15 2.62
C LYS A 171 -1.36 26.81 1.34
N HIS A 172 -1.77 25.78 0.61
CA HIS A 172 -1.15 25.32 -0.63
C HIS A 172 -1.92 25.74 -1.90
N ALA A 173 -2.92 26.61 -1.76
CA ALA A 173 -3.65 27.19 -2.88
C ALA A 173 -2.87 28.35 -3.53
N SER A 174 -2.96 28.49 -4.85
CA SER A 174 -2.21 29.49 -5.62
C SER A 174 -2.92 29.84 -6.94
N ASP A 175 -2.71 31.06 -7.45
CA ASP A 175 -3.02 31.46 -8.82
C ASP A 175 -1.90 31.08 -9.82
N ARG A 176 -0.79 30.54 -9.30
CA ARG A 176 0.44 30.22 -10.01
C ARG A 176 0.89 28.79 -9.75
N GLY A 177 1.08 28.03 -10.83
CA GLY A 177 1.57 26.66 -10.80
C GLY A 177 3.09 26.58 -10.63
N ILE A 178 3.56 25.38 -10.28
CA ILE A 178 4.98 25.07 -10.15
C ILE A 178 5.28 23.80 -10.93
N ILE A 179 6.32 23.86 -11.76
CA ILE A 179 7.07 22.70 -12.28
C ILE A 179 8.46 22.83 -11.65
N GLU A 180 8.84 21.89 -10.80
CA GLU A 180 10.15 21.90 -10.14
C GLU A 180 11.24 21.28 -11.03
N HIS A 181 12.47 21.26 -10.52
CA HIS A 181 13.71 21.04 -11.26
C HIS A 181 13.77 19.71 -12.03
N ASP A 182 14.57 19.69 -13.11
CA ASP A 182 14.97 18.48 -13.86
C ASP A 182 13.80 17.63 -14.42
N CYS A 183 12.60 18.21 -14.54
CA CYS A 183 11.42 17.56 -15.13
C CYS A 183 11.53 17.45 -16.66
N MET A 184 10.96 16.38 -17.23
CA MET A 184 10.93 16.13 -18.68
C MET A 184 9.50 15.88 -19.18
N ILE A 185 8.98 16.75 -20.03
CA ILE A 185 7.58 16.77 -20.50
C ILE A 185 7.56 16.82 -22.03
N VAL A 186 7.18 15.72 -22.69
CA VAL A 186 7.37 15.50 -24.14
C VAL A 186 6.26 14.57 -24.67
N ASN A 187 5.21 15.00 -25.38
CA ASN A 187 4.76 16.33 -25.79
C ASN A 187 3.22 16.39 -25.66
N VAL A 188 2.58 17.32 -24.93
CA VAL A 188 1.11 17.46 -25.07
C VAL A 188 0.41 18.66 -24.42
N GLY A 189 -0.87 18.82 -24.79
CA GLY A 189 -1.94 19.52 -24.08
C GLY A 189 -3.06 18.60 -23.61
N TYR A 190 -3.75 18.81 -22.50
CA TYR A 190 -3.91 20.08 -21.80
C TYR A 190 -3.65 19.89 -20.31
N ILE A 191 -2.70 20.67 -19.77
CA ILE A 191 -2.32 20.62 -18.35
C ILE A 191 -2.84 21.88 -17.65
N LYS A 192 -4.01 21.77 -17.02
CA LYS A 192 -4.70 22.87 -16.33
C LYS A 192 -4.66 22.69 -14.82
N ASN A 193 -4.15 23.69 -14.11
CA ASN A 193 -4.17 23.75 -12.65
C ASN A 193 -3.47 22.52 -12.03
N VAL A 194 -2.26 22.21 -12.51
CA VAL A 194 -1.44 21.08 -12.04
C VAL A 194 -0.12 21.58 -11.44
N ARG A 195 0.37 20.90 -10.41
CA ARG A 195 1.71 21.09 -9.84
C ARG A 195 2.54 19.83 -10.09
N ILE A 196 3.82 20.02 -10.44
CA ILE A 196 4.74 18.95 -10.83
C ILE A 196 6.02 19.06 -9.99
N GLY A 197 6.27 18.09 -9.11
CA GLY A 197 7.49 17.96 -8.33
C GLY A 197 8.69 17.48 -9.17
N PRO A 198 9.92 17.57 -8.65
CA PRO A 198 11.14 17.48 -9.46
C PRO A 198 11.41 16.08 -10.02
N HIS A 199 12.22 16.03 -11.08
CA HIS A 199 12.58 14.84 -11.87
C HIS A 199 11.40 14.09 -12.53
N CYS A 200 10.18 14.64 -12.48
CA CYS A 200 8.99 14.02 -13.06
C CYS A 200 9.13 13.85 -14.59
N LYS A 201 8.63 12.73 -15.11
CA LYS A 201 8.66 12.40 -16.53
C LYS A 201 7.25 12.23 -17.07
N ILE A 202 6.89 12.98 -18.12
CA ILE A 202 5.58 12.93 -18.78
C ILE A 202 5.78 12.67 -20.28
N SER A 203 5.41 11.48 -20.74
CA SER A 203 5.70 10.95 -22.10
C SER A 203 4.59 11.19 -23.15
N GLY A 204 3.51 11.89 -22.76
CA GLY A 204 2.41 12.32 -23.64
C GLY A 204 1.01 11.94 -23.14
N ALA A 205 0.44 12.72 -22.21
CA ALA A 205 -0.99 12.64 -21.84
C ALA A 205 -1.91 13.17 -22.98
N MET A 206 -3.21 13.39 -22.75
CA MET A 206 -3.95 14.49 -23.43
C MET A 206 -5.02 15.18 -22.55
N LYS A 207 -5.05 14.89 -21.24
CA LYS A 207 -5.55 15.84 -20.24
C LYS A 207 -5.02 15.50 -18.85
N LEU A 208 -4.49 16.50 -18.15
CA LEU A 208 -4.23 16.47 -16.71
C LEU A 208 -4.88 17.74 -16.13
N LYS A 209 -6.04 17.60 -15.47
CA LYS A 209 -6.78 18.72 -14.86
C LYS A 209 -6.78 18.61 -13.34
N ASN A 210 -6.49 19.72 -12.65
CA ASN A 210 -6.66 19.89 -11.22
C ASN A 210 -6.00 18.78 -10.38
N GLY A 211 -4.67 18.78 -10.30
CA GLY A 211 -3.97 17.74 -9.55
C GLY A 211 -2.53 18.04 -9.18
N SER A 212 -1.93 17.18 -8.36
CA SER A 212 -0.53 17.31 -7.94
C SER A 212 0.24 16.02 -8.23
N ILE A 213 1.42 16.17 -8.82
CA ILE A 213 2.36 15.09 -9.12
C ILE A 213 3.56 15.24 -8.20
N ASN A 214 3.53 14.53 -7.07
CA ASN A 214 4.48 14.66 -5.97
C ASN A 214 5.72 13.77 -6.19
N SER A 215 6.46 14.08 -7.27
CA SER A 215 7.73 13.46 -7.67
C SER A 215 8.93 14.00 -6.87
N ASN A 216 10.04 13.27 -6.83
CA ASN A 216 11.35 13.72 -6.32
C ASN A 216 12.52 12.93 -6.92
N GLU A 217 13.76 13.27 -6.55
CA GLU A 217 14.99 12.64 -7.08
C GLU A 217 15.14 11.16 -6.71
N HIS A 218 14.65 10.75 -5.53
CA HIS A 218 14.86 9.40 -5.00
C HIS A 218 13.89 8.40 -5.65
N ASP A 219 12.65 8.83 -5.89
CA ASP A 219 11.62 8.02 -6.54
C ASP A 219 10.75 8.90 -7.48
N PRO A 220 11.22 9.15 -8.71
CA PRO A 220 10.50 10.02 -9.65
C PRO A 220 9.14 9.44 -10.08
N VAL A 221 8.14 10.31 -10.29
CA VAL A 221 6.87 9.91 -10.91
C VAL A 221 7.02 9.88 -12.43
N TYR A 222 6.49 8.82 -13.04
CA TYR A 222 6.39 8.67 -14.49
C TYR A 222 4.92 8.61 -14.93
N ILE A 223 4.53 9.54 -15.79
CA ILE A 223 3.27 9.52 -16.53
C ILE A 223 3.59 9.19 -17.98
N GLY A 224 3.01 8.11 -18.47
CA GLY A 224 3.24 7.59 -19.81
C GLY A 224 2.35 8.22 -20.88
N ARG A 225 1.83 7.38 -21.78
CA ARG A 225 1.10 7.83 -22.97
C ARG A 225 -0.41 7.64 -22.89
N ASN A 226 -1.13 8.58 -23.50
CA ASN A 226 -2.59 8.66 -23.58
C ASN A 226 -3.30 8.64 -22.22
N VAL A 227 -2.60 8.99 -21.13
CA VAL A 227 -3.19 9.08 -19.79
C VAL A 227 -4.18 10.25 -19.75
N ILE A 228 -5.36 9.98 -19.18
CA ILE A 228 -6.41 10.97 -18.93
C ILE A 228 -6.63 11.03 -17.42
N ALA A 229 -6.41 12.20 -16.82
CA ALA A 229 -6.49 12.38 -15.37
C ALA A 229 -7.20 13.69 -15.00
N GLU A 230 -8.18 13.60 -14.12
CA GLU A 230 -8.95 14.74 -13.64
C GLU A 230 -9.20 14.64 -12.12
N ASP A 231 -8.94 15.72 -11.40
CA ASP A 231 -9.16 15.84 -9.94
C ASP A 231 -8.36 14.76 -9.15
N PHE A 232 -7.02 14.88 -9.15
CA PHE A 232 -6.12 13.77 -8.76
C PHE A 232 -4.91 14.18 -7.88
N ILE A 233 -4.34 13.20 -7.18
CA ILE A 233 -3.00 13.29 -6.56
C ILE A 233 -2.21 12.04 -6.95
N ILE A 234 -0.98 12.19 -7.43
CA ILE A 234 -0.05 11.07 -7.72
C ILE A 234 1.24 11.27 -6.92
N SER A 235 1.67 10.23 -6.20
CA SER A 235 2.82 10.27 -5.29
C SER A 235 4.06 9.58 -5.87
N SER A 236 5.22 9.89 -5.29
CA SER A 236 6.56 9.41 -5.66
C SER A 236 6.68 7.90 -5.94
N GLY A 237 7.55 7.58 -6.89
CA GLY A 237 7.83 6.22 -7.38
C GLY A 237 6.75 5.60 -8.27
N SER A 238 5.61 6.28 -8.45
CA SER A 238 4.46 5.73 -9.17
C SER A 238 4.56 5.87 -10.69
N THR A 239 4.01 4.88 -11.37
CA THR A 239 3.80 4.86 -12.83
C THR A 239 2.30 4.88 -13.13
N VAL A 240 1.89 5.79 -14.02
CA VAL A 240 0.58 5.74 -14.69
C VAL A 240 0.84 5.75 -16.21
N ASP A 241 0.57 4.66 -16.92
CA ASP A 241 0.82 4.52 -18.38
C ASP A 241 -0.34 3.73 -19.06
N GLY A 242 -0.13 3.26 -20.28
CA GLY A 242 -0.98 2.30 -20.97
C GLY A 242 -2.34 2.85 -21.42
N GLY A 243 -2.48 4.18 -21.51
CA GLY A 243 -3.78 4.83 -21.76
C GLY A 243 -4.75 4.75 -20.58
N SER A 244 -4.25 4.58 -19.35
CA SER A 244 -5.09 4.50 -18.14
C SER A 244 -5.86 5.80 -17.89
N ILE A 245 -7.08 5.66 -17.34
CA ILE A 245 -8.02 6.77 -17.11
C ILE A 245 -8.34 6.85 -15.62
N ILE A 246 -8.06 8.00 -14.99
CA ILE A 246 -8.31 8.23 -13.56
C ILE A 246 -9.15 9.49 -13.33
N THR A 247 -10.11 9.46 -12.40
CA THR A 247 -10.93 10.63 -12.04
C THR A 247 -11.32 10.60 -10.55
N ARG A 248 -11.09 11.70 -9.81
CA ARG A 248 -11.26 11.74 -8.34
C ARG A 248 -10.46 10.62 -7.67
N CYS A 249 -9.14 10.61 -7.89
CA CYS A 249 -8.27 9.50 -7.49
C CYS A 249 -7.02 9.95 -6.72
N PHE A 250 -6.70 9.20 -5.67
CA PHE A 250 -5.38 9.26 -5.00
C PHE A 250 -4.54 8.05 -5.44
N ILE A 251 -3.35 8.32 -5.97
CA ILE A 251 -2.33 7.32 -6.28
C ILE A 251 -1.16 7.54 -5.30
N GLY A 252 -1.01 6.63 -4.35
CA GLY A 252 0.02 6.61 -3.31
C GLY A 252 1.41 6.28 -3.86
N GLN A 253 2.36 5.96 -2.97
CA GLN A 253 3.76 5.80 -3.35
C GLN A 253 4.06 4.44 -4.02
N ALA A 254 4.87 4.46 -5.07
CA ALA A 254 5.29 3.30 -5.86
C ALA A 254 4.15 2.41 -6.41
N CYS A 255 3.01 3.02 -6.75
CA CYS A 255 1.89 2.36 -7.42
C CYS A 255 2.15 2.17 -8.92
N HIS A 256 1.44 1.22 -9.53
CA HIS A 256 1.51 0.96 -10.97
C HIS A 256 0.12 0.83 -11.57
N ILE A 257 -0.30 1.80 -12.38
CA ILE A 257 -1.59 1.82 -13.07
C ILE A 257 -1.32 1.79 -14.57
N ASP A 258 -1.65 0.70 -15.26
CA ASP A 258 -1.20 0.44 -16.64
C ASP A 258 -2.18 -0.43 -17.43
N HIS A 259 -1.88 -0.70 -18.70
CA HIS A 259 -2.65 -1.57 -19.60
C HIS A 259 -4.16 -1.22 -19.67
N GLY A 260 -4.45 0.08 -19.78
CA GLY A 260 -5.81 0.61 -19.95
C GLY A 260 -6.70 0.50 -18.72
N TYR A 261 -6.12 0.51 -17.51
CA TYR A 261 -6.90 0.46 -16.27
C TYR A 261 -7.75 1.73 -16.09
N SER A 262 -9.01 1.57 -15.68
CA SER A 262 -9.92 2.67 -15.34
C SER A 262 -10.12 2.79 -13.82
N ALA A 263 -10.10 4.01 -13.29
CA ALA A 263 -10.41 4.26 -11.89
C ALA A 263 -11.24 5.52 -11.69
N SER A 264 -12.31 5.41 -10.92
CA SER A 264 -13.12 6.55 -10.45
C SER A 264 -13.36 6.49 -8.95
N ASP A 265 -13.35 7.65 -8.28
CA ASP A 265 -13.63 7.78 -6.84
C ASP A 265 -12.81 6.81 -5.95
N SER A 266 -11.52 6.65 -6.29
CA SER A 266 -10.71 5.53 -5.80
C SER A 266 -9.38 5.98 -5.15
N LEU A 267 -9.02 5.30 -4.06
CA LEU A 267 -7.80 5.55 -3.29
C LEU A 267 -6.87 4.32 -3.39
N PHE A 268 -5.72 4.48 -4.01
CA PHE A 268 -4.67 3.48 -4.10
C PHE A 268 -3.51 3.89 -3.18
N PHE A 269 -3.17 3.06 -2.20
CA PHE A 269 -2.07 3.31 -1.27
C PHE A 269 -0.81 2.52 -1.67
N SER A 270 0.25 2.63 -0.86
CA SER A 270 1.61 2.20 -1.23
C SER A 270 1.71 0.81 -1.91
N ASN A 271 2.47 0.73 -3.01
CA ASN A 271 2.72 -0.48 -3.79
C ASN A 271 1.46 -1.18 -4.37
N CYS A 272 0.35 -0.48 -4.57
CA CYS A 272 -0.80 -1.01 -5.29
C CYS A 272 -0.55 -1.15 -6.80
N GLN A 273 -1.20 -2.11 -7.44
CA GLN A 273 -1.06 -2.41 -8.87
C GLN A 273 -2.44 -2.61 -9.51
N GLY A 274 -2.75 -1.82 -10.54
CA GLY A 274 -4.01 -1.86 -11.28
C GLY A 274 -3.77 -1.97 -12.77
N GLU A 275 -4.04 -3.15 -13.34
CA GLU A 275 -3.95 -3.37 -14.78
C GLU A 275 -5.18 -4.11 -15.32
N ASN A 276 -5.51 -3.87 -16.60
CA ASN A 276 -6.46 -4.66 -17.38
C ASN A 276 -7.91 -4.74 -16.82
N GLY A 277 -8.33 -3.78 -15.99
CA GLY A 277 -9.59 -3.83 -15.24
C GLY A 277 -10.06 -2.46 -14.76
N GLU A 278 -10.96 -2.46 -13.78
CA GLU A 278 -11.70 -1.27 -13.33
C GLU A 278 -11.76 -1.14 -11.80
N ALA A 279 -11.75 0.11 -11.32
CA ALA A 279 -12.02 0.51 -9.95
C ALA A 279 -13.11 1.59 -9.86
N CYS A 280 -14.07 1.41 -8.96
CA CYS A 280 -15.04 2.45 -8.59
C CYS A 280 -15.27 2.45 -7.07
N ALA A 281 -15.28 3.62 -6.43
CA ALA A 281 -15.42 3.75 -4.97
C ALA A 281 -14.42 2.86 -4.17
N LEU A 282 -13.20 2.66 -4.68
CA LEU A 282 -12.27 1.65 -4.20
C LEU A 282 -11.36 2.17 -3.07
N PHE A 283 -11.32 1.49 -1.92
CA PHE A 283 -10.25 1.68 -0.94
C PHE A 283 -9.21 0.56 -1.11
N ALA A 284 -8.24 0.79 -1.98
CA ALA A 284 -7.10 -0.09 -2.21
C ALA A 284 -5.96 0.27 -1.25
N GLY A 285 -6.04 -0.25 -0.02
CA GLY A 285 -4.95 -0.22 0.95
C GLY A 285 -3.68 -0.92 0.44
N PRO A 286 -2.50 -0.70 1.06
CA PRO A 286 -1.20 -1.05 0.49
C PRO A 286 -1.12 -2.49 -0.04
N TYR A 287 -0.43 -2.67 -1.18
CA TYR A 287 -0.33 -3.94 -1.92
C TYR A 287 -1.67 -4.58 -2.34
N THR A 288 -2.69 -3.79 -2.67
CA THR A 288 -3.85 -4.28 -3.43
C THR A 288 -3.46 -4.40 -4.91
N VAL A 289 -3.61 -5.59 -5.48
CA VAL A 289 -3.04 -5.96 -6.79
C VAL A 289 -4.10 -6.64 -7.68
N THR A 290 -4.29 -6.10 -8.88
CA THR A 290 -4.92 -6.76 -10.03
C THR A 290 -4.04 -6.61 -11.28
N HIS A 291 -3.83 -7.72 -11.99
CA HIS A 291 -3.00 -7.79 -13.20
C HIS A 291 -3.80 -8.28 -14.44
N HIS A 292 -4.83 -9.10 -14.23
CA HIS A 292 -5.48 -9.85 -15.30
C HIS A 292 -6.85 -9.29 -15.69
N LYS A 293 -7.23 -9.53 -16.94
CA LYS A 293 -8.44 -8.98 -17.57
C LYS A 293 -9.75 -9.29 -16.84
N SER A 294 -10.69 -8.37 -17.02
CA SER A 294 -12.08 -8.43 -16.55
C SER A 294 -12.25 -8.37 -15.03
N THR A 295 -11.26 -7.82 -14.32
CA THR A 295 -11.32 -7.62 -12.87
C THR A 295 -11.98 -6.29 -12.53
N LEU A 296 -13.02 -6.32 -11.69
CA LEU A 296 -13.70 -5.15 -11.13
C LEU A 296 -13.49 -5.14 -9.62
N LEU A 297 -12.99 -4.03 -9.09
CA LEU A 297 -12.85 -3.78 -7.65
C LEU A 297 -13.74 -2.57 -7.27
N ILE A 298 -14.93 -2.84 -6.73
CA ILE A 298 -15.98 -1.83 -6.54
C ILE A 298 -16.46 -1.73 -5.09
N ALA A 299 -16.65 -0.51 -4.59
CA ALA A 299 -17.28 -0.19 -3.29
C ALA A 299 -16.73 -1.03 -2.12
N GLY A 300 -15.42 -1.26 -2.09
CA GLY A 300 -14.79 -2.23 -1.21
C GLY A 300 -13.49 -1.73 -0.60
N MET A 301 -13.21 -2.18 0.63
CA MET A 301 -11.90 -2.04 1.24
C MET A 301 -11.08 -3.31 1.03
N PHE A 302 -9.84 -3.14 0.58
CA PHE A 302 -8.87 -4.21 0.35
C PHE A 302 -7.51 -3.79 0.91
N SER A 303 -6.66 -4.74 1.30
CA SER A 303 -5.25 -4.47 1.65
C SER A 303 -4.44 -5.75 1.52
N PHE A 304 -3.21 -5.66 0.99
CA PHE A 304 -2.36 -6.81 0.62
C PHE A 304 -3.07 -7.85 -0.26
N MET A 305 -4.12 -7.44 -0.97
CA MET A 305 -5.03 -8.34 -1.69
C MET A 305 -4.45 -8.69 -3.05
N ASN A 306 -4.55 -9.95 -3.44
CA ASN A 306 -4.28 -10.40 -4.80
C ASN A 306 -5.62 -10.83 -5.44
N ALA A 307 -6.04 -10.09 -6.46
CA ALA A 307 -7.27 -10.35 -7.20
C ALA A 307 -7.01 -11.29 -8.38
N GLY A 308 -7.61 -12.49 -8.35
CA GLY A 308 -7.58 -13.42 -9.48
C GLY A 308 -8.31 -12.86 -10.71
N SER A 309 -7.94 -13.32 -11.92
CA SER A 309 -8.55 -12.85 -13.18
C SER A 309 -10.08 -12.99 -13.16
N GLY A 310 -10.80 -11.94 -13.56
CA GLY A 310 -12.26 -11.98 -13.54
C GLY A 310 -12.86 -11.90 -12.13
N SER A 311 -12.11 -11.44 -11.13
CA SER A 311 -12.69 -11.14 -9.81
C SER A 311 -13.66 -9.97 -9.95
N ASN A 312 -14.87 -10.13 -9.45
CA ASN A 312 -15.95 -9.17 -9.60
C ASN A 312 -16.74 -9.06 -8.29
N GLN A 313 -17.29 -7.90 -7.97
CA GLN A 313 -18.17 -7.71 -6.81
C GLN A 313 -19.35 -6.82 -7.22
N SER A 314 -20.42 -6.84 -6.44
CA SER A 314 -21.56 -5.94 -6.68
C SER A 314 -22.11 -5.36 -5.38
N ASN A 315 -22.36 -4.06 -5.42
CA ASN A 315 -23.04 -3.26 -4.41
C ASN A 315 -24.52 -3.00 -4.72
N HIS A 316 -25.02 -3.44 -5.87
CA HIS A 316 -26.32 -3.00 -6.38
C HIS A 316 -27.42 -4.04 -6.12
N MET A 317 -28.08 -3.94 -4.97
CA MET A 317 -29.22 -4.82 -4.61
C MET A 317 -30.56 -4.40 -5.24
N TYR A 318 -30.57 -3.47 -6.21
CA TYR A 318 -31.74 -3.01 -6.96
C TYR A 318 -32.92 -2.51 -6.10
N LYS A 319 -32.63 -1.88 -4.95
CA LYS A 319 -33.63 -1.33 -4.02
C LYS A 319 -33.44 0.15 -3.72
N LEU A 320 -32.24 0.54 -3.26
CA LEU A 320 -31.91 1.89 -2.81
C LEU A 320 -30.64 2.44 -3.47
N GLY A 321 -30.28 1.92 -4.65
CA GLY A 321 -29.04 2.27 -5.36
C GLY A 321 -27.79 1.54 -4.85
N PRO A 322 -26.59 1.96 -5.28
CA PRO A 322 -25.30 1.30 -5.03
C PRO A 322 -24.71 1.60 -3.63
N ILE A 323 -25.52 1.42 -2.57
CA ILE A 323 -25.18 1.82 -1.20
C ILE A 323 -24.38 0.79 -0.38
N HIS A 324 -24.17 -0.42 -0.91
CA HIS A 324 -23.63 -1.54 -0.14
C HIS A 324 -22.11 -1.67 -0.29
N GLN A 325 -21.39 -1.86 0.82
CA GLN A 325 -19.93 -1.89 0.82
C GLN A 325 -19.35 -3.25 1.28
N GLY A 326 -18.18 -3.60 0.74
CA GLY A 326 -17.41 -4.78 1.17
C GLY A 326 -16.15 -4.43 1.96
N ILE A 327 -15.66 -5.38 2.76
CA ILE A 327 -14.31 -5.33 3.35
C ILE A 327 -13.66 -6.71 3.20
N ILE A 328 -12.57 -6.77 2.44
CA ILE A 328 -11.68 -7.93 2.35
C ILE A 328 -10.38 -7.57 3.10
N GLU A 329 -10.24 -8.10 4.31
CA GLU A 329 -9.14 -7.74 5.20
C GLU A 329 -7.76 -8.24 4.68
N ARG A 330 -6.70 -7.59 5.20
CA ARG A 330 -5.28 -7.84 4.92
C ARG A 330 -4.94 -9.23 4.40
N GLY A 331 -4.37 -9.30 3.21
CA GLY A 331 -3.69 -10.49 2.67
C GLY A 331 -4.63 -11.58 2.18
N ALA A 332 -5.95 -11.35 2.22
CA ALA A 332 -6.94 -12.22 1.62
C ALA A 332 -6.93 -12.12 0.08
N LYS A 333 -7.42 -13.16 -0.60
CA LYS A 333 -7.24 -13.34 -2.05
C LYS A 333 -8.49 -13.95 -2.67
N THR A 334 -8.72 -13.68 -3.95
CA THR A 334 -9.74 -14.35 -4.77
C THR A 334 -9.08 -15.29 -5.78
N THR A 335 -9.69 -16.44 -6.04
CA THR A 335 -9.35 -17.22 -7.24
C THR A 335 -9.95 -16.56 -8.49
N SER A 336 -9.52 -16.98 -9.68
CA SER A 336 -10.13 -16.51 -10.93
C SER A 336 -11.65 -16.74 -10.96
N ASN A 337 -12.39 -15.81 -11.56
CA ASN A 337 -13.86 -15.79 -11.66
C ASN A 337 -14.61 -15.81 -10.31
N SER A 338 -13.97 -15.38 -9.22
CA SER A 338 -14.65 -15.21 -7.92
C SER A 338 -15.62 -14.02 -7.96
N TYR A 339 -16.77 -14.19 -7.31
CA TYR A 339 -17.78 -13.15 -7.17
C TYR A 339 -18.20 -12.98 -5.71
N VAL A 340 -18.41 -11.74 -5.26
CA VAL A 340 -18.97 -11.45 -3.92
C VAL A 340 -20.04 -10.36 -4.00
N LEU A 341 -21.22 -10.64 -3.44
CA LEU A 341 -22.29 -9.65 -3.28
C LEU A 341 -22.12 -8.89 -1.95
N TRP A 342 -22.05 -7.57 -2.01
CA TRP A 342 -22.02 -6.71 -0.83
C TRP A 342 -23.41 -6.56 -0.19
N PRO A 343 -23.50 -6.31 1.13
CA PRO A 343 -22.39 -6.23 2.08
C PRO A 343 -21.77 -7.60 2.40
N ALA A 344 -20.45 -7.65 2.59
CA ALA A 344 -19.75 -8.82 3.10
C ALA A 344 -18.41 -8.40 3.75
N LYS A 345 -17.92 -9.20 4.71
CA LYS A 345 -16.67 -8.96 5.43
C LYS A 345 -15.84 -10.25 5.50
N VAL A 346 -14.68 -10.25 4.85
CA VAL A 346 -13.80 -11.43 4.75
C VAL A 346 -12.59 -11.27 5.66
N GLY A 347 -12.36 -12.24 6.55
CA GLY A 347 -11.29 -12.21 7.54
C GLY A 347 -9.88 -12.30 6.94
N ALA A 348 -8.93 -11.62 7.58
CA ALA A 348 -7.56 -11.48 7.11
C ALA A 348 -6.91 -12.81 6.67
N PHE A 349 -6.14 -12.75 5.59
CA PHE A 349 -5.45 -13.88 4.96
C PHE A 349 -6.35 -15.05 4.52
N SER A 350 -7.64 -14.83 4.28
CA SER A 350 -8.54 -15.87 3.75
C SER A 350 -8.49 -15.98 2.23
N LEU A 351 -8.82 -17.16 1.68
CA LEU A 351 -8.96 -17.39 0.24
C LEU A 351 -10.45 -17.51 -0.11
N ILE A 352 -10.89 -16.81 -1.15
CA ILE A 352 -12.27 -16.85 -1.66
C ILE A 352 -12.27 -17.65 -2.97
N LEU A 353 -13.15 -18.65 -3.07
CA LEU A 353 -13.26 -19.57 -4.18
C LEU A 353 -14.72 -19.70 -4.64
N GLY A 354 -15.05 -19.09 -5.78
CA GLY A 354 -16.38 -19.19 -6.41
C GLY A 354 -17.26 -17.96 -6.15
N ARG A 355 -18.60 -18.16 -6.13
CA ARG A 355 -19.59 -17.06 -6.21
C ARG A 355 -20.44 -16.95 -4.94
N HIS A 356 -20.16 -15.94 -4.13
CA HIS A 356 -20.77 -15.72 -2.83
C HIS A 356 -21.87 -14.66 -2.90
N TYR A 357 -23.13 -15.10 -2.96
CA TYR A 357 -24.31 -14.23 -2.94
C TYR A 357 -24.86 -13.97 -1.52
N GLN A 358 -24.19 -14.49 -0.48
CA GLN A 358 -24.60 -14.39 0.92
C GLN A 358 -23.76 -13.35 1.65
N HIS A 359 -24.40 -12.58 2.54
CA HIS A 359 -23.76 -11.49 3.30
C HIS A 359 -22.94 -12.01 4.49
N ALA A 360 -21.83 -12.68 4.18
CA ALA A 360 -20.96 -13.31 5.16
C ALA A 360 -20.13 -12.31 5.98
N ASP A 361 -20.05 -12.47 7.31
CA ASP A 361 -18.99 -11.90 8.14
C ASP A 361 -18.10 -13.01 8.71
N THR A 362 -16.90 -13.13 8.15
CA THR A 362 -15.86 -14.10 8.56
C THR A 362 -14.68 -13.40 9.24
N SER A 363 -14.83 -12.16 9.68
CA SER A 363 -13.71 -11.35 10.20
C SER A 363 -13.05 -11.87 11.48
N ASN A 364 -13.72 -12.74 12.23
CA ASN A 364 -13.16 -13.45 13.38
C ASN A 364 -12.75 -14.90 13.07
N LEU A 365 -12.71 -15.28 11.79
CA LEU A 365 -12.19 -16.55 11.29
C LEU A 365 -11.08 -16.29 10.25
N PRO A 366 -9.92 -15.73 10.66
CA PRO A 366 -8.81 -15.44 9.75
C PRO A 366 -8.19 -16.73 9.18
N PHE A 367 -7.45 -16.59 8.08
CA PHE A 367 -6.80 -17.68 7.35
C PHE A 367 -7.78 -18.78 6.86
N SER A 368 -9.05 -18.43 6.63
CA SER A 368 -10.07 -19.38 6.18
C SER A 368 -10.00 -19.64 4.67
N TYR A 369 -10.55 -20.76 4.22
CA TYR A 369 -11.06 -20.86 2.83
C TYR A 369 -12.57 -20.63 2.86
N LEU A 370 -13.07 -19.72 2.01
CA LEU A 370 -14.48 -19.55 1.68
C LEU A 370 -14.69 -20.22 0.33
N VAL A 371 -15.52 -21.26 0.29
CA VAL A 371 -15.78 -22.10 -0.88
C VAL A 371 -17.26 -22.02 -1.22
N GLU A 372 -17.60 -21.60 -2.44
CA GLU A 372 -18.94 -21.79 -2.98
C GLU A 372 -19.17 -23.29 -3.21
N LYS A 373 -20.26 -23.81 -2.67
CA LYS A 373 -20.78 -25.14 -2.98
C LYS A 373 -22.30 -25.12 -2.82
N ASP A 374 -23.01 -25.67 -3.79
CA ASP A 374 -24.48 -25.75 -3.83
C ASP A 374 -25.16 -24.37 -3.69
N ASN A 375 -24.52 -23.29 -4.14
CA ASN A 375 -24.86 -21.87 -3.92
C ASN A 375 -24.73 -21.37 -2.46
N GLY A 376 -24.22 -22.20 -1.54
CA GLY A 376 -23.90 -21.83 -0.17
C GLY A 376 -22.42 -21.48 0.02
N THR A 377 -22.13 -20.62 0.99
CA THR A 377 -20.76 -20.30 1.41
C THR A 377 -20.30 -21.29 2.49
N HIS A 378 -19.44 -22.22 2.13
CA HIS A 378 -18.77 -23.11 3.07
C HIS A 378 -17.46 -22.49 3.57
N ILE A 379 -17.20 -22.53 4.87
CA ILE A 379 -15.96 -22.05 5.49
C ILE A 379 -15.14 -23.22 6.00
N ALA A 380 -13.84 -23.23 5.69
CA ALA A 380 -12.85 -24.09 6.33
C ALA A 380 -11.85 -23.22 7.14
N PRO A 381 -12.06 -23.05 8.47
CA PRO A 381 -11.26 -22.13 9.28
C PRO A 381 -9.78 -22.50 9.37
N GLY A 382 -8.90 -21.50 9.37
CA GLY A 382 -7.45 -21.67 9.54
C GLY A 382 -6.71 -22.41 8.41
N VAL A 383 -7.41 -22.97 7.43
CA VAL A 383 -6.83 -23.85 6.40
C VAL A 383 -5.73 -23.18 5.55
N ASN A 384 -5.75 -21.85 5.40
CA ASN A 384 -4.75 -21.11 4.64
C ASN A 384 -3.39 -20.95 5.37
N LEU A 385 -3.33 -21.24 6.68
CA LEU A 385 -2.08 -21.17 7.48
C LEU A 385 -0.97 -22.09 6.95
N ARG A 386 -1.35 -23.23 6.37
CA ARG A 386 -0.44 -24.22 5.78
C ARG A 386 -0.20 -24.04 4.27
N SER A 387 -0.73 -22.98 3.66
CA SER A 387 -0.61 -22.79 2.21
C SER A 387 0.77 -22.26 1.83
N VAL A 388 1.44 -22.94 0.90
CA VAL A 388 2.67 -22.44 0.26
C VAL A 388 2.47 -21.05 -0.37
N GLY A 389 1.29 -20.75 -0.91
CA GLY A 389 0.97 -19.45 -1.51
C GLY A 389 0.91 -18.31 -0.50
N THR A 390 0.45 -18.58 0.73
CA THR A 390 0.35 -17.56 1.78
C THR A 390 1.71 -17.25 2.39
N ILE A 391 2.55 -18.26 2.64
CA ILE A 391 3.92 -18.06 3.12
C ILE A 391 4.80 -17.37 2.06
N ARG A 392 4.63 -17.70 0.77
CA ARG A 392 5.37 -17.03 -0.32
C ARG A 392 5.00 -15.55 -0.44
N ASP A 393 3.72 -15.20 -0.39
CA ASP A 393 3.33 -13.79 -0.54
C ASP A 393 3.70 -12.95 0.68
N ALA A 394 3.64 -13.52 1.89
CA ALA A 394 4.15 -12.90 3.11
C ALA A 394 5.64 -12.52 3.06
N LYS A 395 6.47 -13.33 2.37
CA LYS A 395 7.89 -13.01 2.13
C LYS A 395 8.08 -11.97 1.02
N LYS A 396 7.30 -12.08 -0.07
CA LYS A 396 7.40 -11.18 -1.24
C LYS A 396 7.11 -9.71 -0.94
N TRP A 397 6.20 -9.37 -0.03
CA TRP A 397 5.81 -7.97 0.15
C TRP A 397 6.96 -7.04 0.58
N PRO A 398 7.76 -7.34 1.65
CA PRO A 398 8.93 -6.53 1.98
C PRO A 398 10.04 -6.61 0.91
N GLU A 399 10.22 -7.77 0.26
CA GLU A 399 11.11 -7.92 -0.91
C GLU A 399 10.68 -7.06 -2.12
N ARG A 400 9.47 -6.49 -2.09
CA ARG A 400 8.83 -5.71 -3.15
C ARG A 400 8.30 -4.35 -2.65
N ASP A 401 8.78 -3.82 -1.53
CA ASP A 401 8.57 -2.39 -1.24
C ASP A 401 9.41 -1.57 -2.23
N ARG A 402 8.78 -1.09 -3.30
CA ARG A 402 9.44 -0.37 -4.39
C ARG A 402 9.74 1.09 -4.04
N ARG A 403 9.21 1.58 -2.91
CA ARG A 403 9.35 2.96 -2.42
C ARG A 403 10.79 3.25 -1.98
N LYS A 404 11.46 4.09 -2.77
CA LYS A 404 12.81 4.64 -2.53
C LYS A 404 12.75 6.02 -1.88
N ASP A 405 11.60 6.67 -1.88
CA ASP A 405 11.36 7.94 -1.19
C ASP A 405 11.66 7.80 0.33
N PRO A 406 12.48 8.68 0.93
CA PRO A 406 12.70 8.71 2.38
C PRO A 406 11.45 9.16 3.17
N ASP A 407 10.57 10.01 2.62
CA ASP A 407 9.33 10.44 3.28
C ASP A 407 8.19 9.45 2.99
N LYS A 408 8.26 8.27 3.62
CA LYS A 408 7.25 7.21 3.47
C LYS A 408 5.95 7.60 4.17
N LEU A 409 4.89 7.86 3.39
CA LEU A 409 3.57 8.29 3.88
C LEU A 409 2.82 7.17 4.60
N ASP A 410 2.90 5.94 4.07
CA ASP A 410 2.26 4.77 4.67
C ASP A 410 3.26 3.98 5.53
N CYS A 411 2.89 3.78 6.79
CA CYS A 411 3.53 2.86 7.72
C CYS A 411 3.03 1.44 7.45
N ILE A 412 3.93 0.50 7.16
CA ILE A 412 3.55 -0.84 6.67
C ILE A 412 4.20 -1.93 7.52
N ASN A 413 3.43 -2.51 8.45
CA ASN A 413 3.86 -3.71 9.15
C ASN A 413 3.69 -4.91 8.21
N PHE A 414 4.75 -5.70 7.96
CA PHE A 414 4.71 -6.86 7.06
C PHE A 414 4.36 -8.19 7.77
N ASN A 415 4.06 -8.12 9.08
CA ASN A 415 3.93 -9.28 9.95
C ASN A 415 2.67 -10.12 9.63
N LEU A 416 2.86 -11.33 9.09
CA LEU A 416 1.79 -12.33 8.86
C LEU A 416 1.08 -12.72 10.17
N LEU A 417 1.87 -12.95 11.22
CA LEU A 417 1.40 -13.19 12.59
C LEU A 417 1.73 -11.94 13.41
N SER A 418 0.70 -11.35 14.02
CA SER A 418 0.74 -10.09 14.76
C SER A 418 -0.35 -10.10 15.84
N PRO A 419 -0.36 -9.17 16.80
CA PRO A 419 -1.48 -9.00 17.73
C PRO A 419 -2.85 -8.94 17.03
N TYR A 420 -2.94 -8.20 15.92
CA TYR A 420 -4.17 -8.07 15.12
C TYR A 420 -4.65 -9.40 14.52
N THR A 421 -3.77 -10.25 14.00
CA THR A 421 -4.20 -11.56 13.47
C THR A 421 -4.41 -12.60 14.56
N ILE A 422 -3.61 -12.60 15.63
CA ILE A 422 -3.70 -13.62 16.69
C ILE A 422 -4.88 -13.34 17.65
N GLN A 423 -5.26 -12.08 17.92
CA GLN A 423 -6.51 -11.81 18.66
C GLN A 423 -7.74 -12.36 17.92
N LYS A 424 -7.74 -12.31 16.58
CA LYS A 424 -8.81 -12.85 15.73
C LYS A 424 -8.79 -14.38 15.71
N VAL A 425 -7.61 -15.00 15.79
CA VAL A 425 -7.48 -16.45 16.02
C VAL A 425 -8.07 -16.85 17.38
N PHE A 426 -7.79 -16.11 18.47
CA PHE A 426 -8.42 -16.35 19.78
C PHE A 426 -9.95 -16.20 19.73
N ALA A 427 -10.46 -15.16 19.05
CA ALA A 427 -11.90 -14.98 18.83
C ALA A 427 -12.50 -16.16 18.04
N GLY A 428 -11.81 -16.62 16.99
CA GLY A 428 -12.19 -17.79 16.20
C GLY A 428 -12.26 -19.07 17.03
N VAL A 429 -11.26 -19.35 17.88
CA VAL A 429 -11.28 -20.50 18.80
C VAL A 429 -12.51 -20.45 19.73
N LYS A 430 -12.86 -19.27 20.27
CA LYS A 430 -14.07 -19.10 21.08
C LYS A 430 -15.35 -19.34 20.28
N ILE A 431 -15.44 -18.83 19.05
CA ILE A 431 -16.59 -19.05 18.14
C ILE A 431 -16.77 -20.54 17.84
N LEU A 432 -15.71 -21.24 17.42
CA LEU A 432 -15.78 -22.65 17.04
C LEU A 432 -16.14 -23.54 18.24
N LYS A 433 -15.57 -23.30 19.43
CA LYS A 433 -15.96 -24.03 20.66
C LYS A 433 -17.41 -23.74 21.08
N ASN A 434 -17.88 -22.49 20.96
CA ASN A 434 -19.27 -22.14 21.25
C ASN A 434 -20.25 -22.83 20.27
N LEU A 435 -19.90 -22.96 18.99
CA LEU A 435 -20.70 -23.68 17.99
C LEU A 435 -20.84 -25.17 18.34
N GLN A 436 -19.74 -25.84 18.73
CA GLN A 436 -19.78 -27.22 19.24
C GLN A 436 -20.66 -27.36 20.49
N ALA A 437 -20.50 -26.47 21.47
CA ALA A 437 -21.28 -26.51 22.70
C ALA A 437 -22.78 -26.23 22.49
N THR A 438 -23.15 -25.49 21.44
CA THR A 438 -24.56 -25.10 21.18
C THR A 438 -25.29 -26.08 20.27
N ALA A 439 -24.63 -26.64 19.24
CA ALA A 439 -25.24 -27.57 18.29
C ALA A 439 -24.93 -29.06 18.59
N GLY A 440 -24.02 -29.32 19.54
CA GLY A 440 -23.53 -30.65 19.89
C GLY A 440 -22.28 -31.05 19.07
N GLU A 441 -21.30 -31.65 19.74
CA GLU A 441 -20.00 -32.00 19.15
C GLU A 441 -20.10 -32.96 17.95
N THR A 442 -21.17 -33.73 17.87
CA THR A 442 -21.47 -34.70 16.81
C THR A 442 -22.30 -34.11 15.66
N SER A 443 -22.60 -32.80 15.63
CA SER A 443 -23.32 -32.20 14.50
C SER A 443 -22.44 -32.19 13.25
N ASP A 444 -22.94 -32.75 12.13
CA ASP A 444 -22.21 -32.79 10.85
C ASP A 444 -21.86 -31.40 10.30
N ILE A 445 -22.74 -30.42 10.56
CA ILE A 445 -22.62 -29.03 10.12
C ILE A 445 -22.93 -28.05 11.25
N TYR A 446 -22.33 -26.86 11.15
CA TYR A 446 -22.55 -25.71 12.01
C TYR A 446 -22.82 -24.49 11.14
N THR A 447 -23.78 -23.65 11.53
CA THR A 447 -24.10 -22.40 10.83
C THR A 447 -23.51 -21.20 11.57
N TYR A 448 -22.89 -20.29 10.82
CA TYR A 448 -22.28 -19.08 11.36
C TYR A 448 -22.31 -17.96 10.32
N GLN A 449 -22.91 -16.81 10.65
CA GLN A 449 -23.00 -15.61 9.79
C GLN A 449 -23.36 -15.93 8.32
N SER A 450 -24.49 -16.60 8.13
CA SER A 450 -25.00 -17.08 6.82
C SER A 450 -24.10 -18.06 6.06
N CYS A 451 -23.07 -18.63 6.71
CA CYS A 451 -22.16 -19.63 6.15
C CYS A 451 -22.26 -20.98 6.87
N ILE A 452 -21.68 -22.02 6.26
CA ILE A 452 -21.70 -23.41 6.72
C ILE A 452 -20.27 -23.89 7.03
N ILE A 453 -20.06 -24.50 8.20
CA ILE A 453 -18.80 -25.14 8.60
C ILE A 453 -19.08 -26.63 8.82
N THR A 454 -18.35 -27.54 8.17
CA THR A 454 -18.47 -28.99 8.46
C THR A 454 -17.76 -29.35 9.76
N ASN A 455 -18.19 -30.41 10.45
CA ASN A 455 -17.56 -30.92 11.66
C ASN A 455 -16.04 -31.12 11.52
N SER A 456 -15.65 -31.81 10.44
CA SER A 456 -14.25 -32.03 10.04
C SER A 456 -13.46 -30.74 9.79
N SER A 457 -14.13 -29.67 9.32
CA SER A 457 -13.51 -28.36 9.12
C SER A 457 -13.38 -27.57 10.43
N LEU A 458 -14.35 -27.68 11.33
CA LEU A 458 -14.34 -27.03 12.64
C LEU A 458 -13.22 -27.60 13.52
N ILE A 459 -13.16 -28.93 13.69
CA ILE A 459 -12.15 -29.61 14.51
C ILE A 459 -10.74 -29.29 13.97
N ARG A 460 -10.56 -29.34 12.64
CA ARG A 460 -9.30 -28.97 11.99
C ARG A 460 -8.95 -27.49 12.20
N GLY A 461 -9.94 -26.60 12.16
CA GLY A 461 -9.76 -25.18 12.40
C GLY A 461 -9.24 -24.89 13.81
N LEU A 462 -9.80 -25.56 14.83
CA LEU A 462 -9.32 -25.47 16.21
C LEU A 462 -7.84 -25.91 16.33
N GLN A 463 -7.47 -27.06 15.76
CA GLN A 463 -6.10 -27.57 15.76
C GLN A 463 -5.12 -26.59 15.09
N LEU A 464 -5.46 -26.05 13.92
CA LEU A 464 -4.62 -25.09 13.20
C LEU A 464 -4.48 -23.74 13.94
N TYR A 465 -5.54 -23.31 14.64
CA TYR A 465 -5.52 -22.11 15.48
C TYR A 465 -4.70 -22.31 16.77
N GLU A 466 -4.74 -23.48 17.41
CA GLU A 466 -3.90 -23.77 18.57
C GLU A 466 -2.40 -23.80 18.22
N ILE A 467 -2.05 -24.46 17.10
CA ILE A 467 -0.69 -24.45 16.52
C ILE A 467 -0.19 -23.02 16.29
N ILE A 468 -1.02 -22.13 15.72
CA ILE A 468 -0.55 -20.77 15.38
C ILE A 468 -0.43 -19.85 16.61
N ILE A 469 -1.24 -20.06 17.65
CA ILE A 469 -1.09 -19.38 18.94
C ILE A 469 0.25 -19.77 19.59
N HIS A 470 0.53 -21.07 19.72
CA HIS A 470 1.82 -21.56 20.23
C HIS A 470 3.00 -21.03 19.41
N LYS A 471 2.89 -21.07 18.07
CA LYS A 471 3.93 -20.56 17.16
C LYS A 471 4.22 -19.07 17.32
N PHE A 472 3.20 -18.23 17.56
CA PHE A 472 3.39 -16.80 17.78
C PHE A 472 3.93 -16.47 19.17
N LEU A 473 3.25 -16.93 20.23
CA LEU A 473 3.60 -16.58 21.62
C LEU A 473 4.99 -17.11 21.99
N GLY A 474 5.32 -18.36 21.63
CA GLY A 474 6.64 -18.92 21.86
C GLY A 474 7.76 -18.20 21.08
N ASN A 475 7.50 -17.79 19.84
CA ASN A 475 8.48 -17.01 19.05
C ASN A 475 8.74 -15.63 19.68
N SER A 476 7.74 -15.05 20.34
CA SER A 476 7.87 -13.78 21.08
C SER A 476 8.73 -13.96 22.33
N ILE A 477 8.52 -15.02 23.13
CA ILE A 477 9.39 -15.35 24.28
C ILE A 477 10.83 -15.59 23.81
N ILE A 478 11.04 -16.41 22.78
CA ILE A 478 12.37 -16.73 22.26
C ILE A 478 13.12 -15.46 21.83
N LYS A 479 12.46 -14.56 21.09
CA LYS A 479 13.02 -13.24 20.75
C LYS A 479 13.29 -12.37 21.97
N ARG A 480 12.43 -12.37 22.99
CA ARG A 480 12.65 -11.57 24.20
C ARG A 480 13.87 -12.06 24.98
N LEU A 481 14.04 -13.38 25.07
CA LEU A 481 15.14 -14.04 25.79
C LEU A 481 16.39 -14.29 24.93
N GLU A 482 16.43 -13.88 23.66
CA GLU A 482 17.59 -14.14 22.78
C GLU A 482 18.88 -13.46 23.29
N ARG A 483 20.02 -14.08 22.98
CA ARG A 483 21.39 -13.57 23.24
C ARG A 483 21.74 -13.22 24.70
N THR A 484 20.82 -13.46 25.64
CA THR A 484 20.95 -13.11 27.07
C THR A 484 21.26 -14.37 27.87
N ARG A 485 22.31 -14.34 28.70
CA ARG A 485 22.55 -15.39 29.70
C ARG A 485 21.99 -14.94 31.04
N PHE A 486 21.22 -15.81 31.68
CA PHE A 486 20.63 -15.59 33.00
C PHE A 486 21.41 -16.42 34.04
N LYS A 487 21.24 -16.09 35.32
CA LYS A 487 21.82 -16.78 36.49
C LYS A 487 20.77 -17.27 37.49
N SER A 488 19.54 -16.76 37.41
CA SER A 488 18.41 -17.20 38.23
C SER A 488 17.08 -16.94 37.51
N ASN A 489 15.95 -17.34 38.11
CA ASN A 489 14.62 -17.07 37.58
C ASN A 489 14.25 -15.58 37.64
N GLU A 490 14.84 -14.83 38.58
CA GLU A 490 14.59 -13.40 38.77
C GLU A 490 15.14 -12.59 37.58
N GLU A 491 16.36 -12.89 37.10
CA GLU A 491 16.90 -12.28 35.88
C GLU A 491 16.03 -12.61 34.63
N ILE A 492 15.32 -13.76 34.62
CA ILE A 492 14.34 -14.09 33.57
C ILE A 492 13.08 -13.22 33.71
N ARG A 493 12.53 -13.07 34.91
CA ARG A 493 11.33 -12.24 35.18
C ARG A 493 11.57 -10.77 34.85
N GLU A 494 12.70 -10.19 35.28
CA GLU A 494 13.11 -8.83 34.92
C GLU A 494 13.23 -8.62 33.41
N ARG A 495 13.62 -9.67 32.67
CA ARG A 495 13.72 -9.62 31.21
C ARG A 495 12.35 -9.74 30.53
N LEU A 496 11.42 -10.49 31.10
CA LEU A 496 10.05 -10.66 30.57
C LEU A 496 9.15 -9.45 30.87
N ASP A 497 9.38 -8.71 31.95
CA ASP A 497 8.64 -7.49 32.28
C ASP A 497 8.61 -6.48 31.09
N PRO A 498 7.42 -6.08 30.58
CA PRO A 498 7.30 -5.05 29.55
C PRO A 498 7.67 -3.63 30.04
N LYS A 499 7.75 -3.38 31.36
CA LYS A 499 8.05 -2.08 32.00
C LYS A 499 6.98 -1.01 31.75
N ALA A 500 5.73 -1.38 31.99
CA ALA A 500 4.55 -0.48 31.92
C ALA A 500 4.36 0.26 30.58
N THR A 501 4.83 -0.32 29.48
CA THR A 501 4.62 0.20 28.12
C THR A 501 3.18 -0.06 27.60
N PRO A 502 2.66 0.76 26.67
CA PRO A 502 1.41 0.49 25.96
C PRO A 502 1.42 -0.85 25.20
N GLY A 503 0.25 -1.25 24.68
CA GLY A 503 0.10 -2.42 23.80
C GLY A 503 -0.83 -3.52 24.31
N VAL A 504 -1.29 -3.48 25.56
CA VAL A 504 -2.32 -4.43 26.04
C VAL A 504 -3.70 -4.15 25.40
N GLY A 505 -4.57 -5.16 25.35
CA GLY A 505 -5.96 -5.01 24.88
C GLY A 505 -6.17 -5.34 23.39
N GLU A 506 -7.07 -4.58 22.75
CA GLU A 506 -7.44 -4.75 21.33
C GLU A 506 -6.45 -4.02 20.40
N TRP A 507 -6.12 -4.64 19.27
CA TRP A 507 -5.30 -4.05 18.21
C TRP A 507 -6.11 -3.85 16.93
N VAL A 508 -5.69 -2.89 16.11
CA VAL A 508 -6.33 -2.56 14.83
C VAL A 508 -5.31 -2.53 13.70
N ASP A 509 -5.75 -2.90 12.51
CA ASP A 509 -5.03 -2.71 11.24
C ASP A 509 -5.68 -1.55 10.49
N ILE A 510 -5.10 -0.36 10.59
CA ILE A 510 -5.62 0.86 9.96
C ILE A 510 -5.05 1.01 8.54
N SER A 511 -5.22 -0.05 7.75
CA SER A 511 -4.72 -0.18 6.37
C SER A 511 -3.19 -0.08 6.25
N GLY A 512 -2.46 -0.98 6.93
CA GLY A 512 -1.01 -1.13 6.79
C GLY A 512 -0.29 -1.06 8.13
N LEU A 513 -0.63 -0.03 8.92
CA LEU A 513 -0.17 0.14 10.29
C LEU A 513 -1.00 -0.73 11.23
N ILE A 514 -0.33 -1.66 11.92
CA ILE A 514 -0.93 -2.46 13.00
C ILE A 514 -0.54 -1.79 14.33
N ALA A 515 -1.53 -1.32 15.09
CA ALA A 515 -1.31 -0.55 16.31
C ALA A 515 -2.27 -0.95 17.44
N PRO A 516 -1.92 -0.69 18.72
CA PRO A 516 -2.85 -0.83 19.84
C PRO A 516 -4.00 0.17 19.66
N LYS A 517 -5.23 -0.29 19.85
CA LYS A 517 -6.41 0.56 19.68
C LYS A 517 -6.45 1.72 20.67
N SER A 518 -5.92 1.54 21.88
CA SER A 518 -5.79 2.60 22.89
C SER A 518 -5.06 3.83 22.35
N GLU A 519 -3.98 3.63 21.59
CA GLU A 519 -3.17 4.74 21.05
C GLU A 519 -3.82 5.40 19.84
N ILE A 520 -4.62 4.65 19.08
CA ILE A 520 -5.47 5.21 18.04
C ILE A 520 -6.58 6.05 18.68
N ASP A 521 -7.33 5.53 19.65
CA ASP A 521 -8.39 6.28 20.35
C ASP A 521 -7.84 7.53 21.07
N ASN A 522 -6.63 7.45 21.63
CA ASN A 522 -5.87 8.59 22.18
C ASN A 522 -5.61 9.66 21.09
N LEU A 523 -5.09 9.27 19.93
CA LEU A 523 -4.93 10.16 18.77
C LEU A 523 -6.27 10.79 18.32
N LEU A 524 -7.36 10.02 18.27
CA LEU A 524 -8.69 10.55 17.90
C LEU A 524 -9.16 11.63 18.89
N CYS A 525 -9.02 11.38 20.19
CA CYS A 525 -9.36 12.35 21.24
C CYS A 525 -8.49 13.62 21.18
N LYS A 526 -7.20 13.51 20.82
CA LYS A 526 -6.30 14.65 20.61
C LYS A 526 -6.66 15.50 19.39
N ILE A 527 -7.22 14.90 18.34
CA ILE A 527 -7.74 15.63 17.18
C ILE A 527 -9.09 16.30 17.52
N GLU A 528 -10.00 15.60 18.20
CA GLU A 528 -11.30 16.15 18.62
C GLU A 528 -11.16 17.38 19.54
N SER A 529 -10.28 17.27 20.55
CA SER A 529 -9.98 18.35 21.51
C SER A 529 -9.20 19.52 20.91
N GLY A 530 -8.57 19.35 19.73
CA GLY A 530 -7.72 20.36 19.11
C GLY A 530 -6.31 20.47 19.70
N GLU A 531 -5.83 19.45 20.42
CA GLU A 531 -4.41 19.35 20.78
C GLU A 531 -3.55 19.13 19.51
N ILE A 532 -4.05 18.30 18.59
CA ILE A 532 -3.44 18.04 17.29
C ILE A 532 -4.20 18.83 16.21
N THR A 533 -3.48 19.64 15.44
CA THR A 533 -4.05 20.66 14.53
C THR A 533 -3.46 20.63 13.11
N LYS A 534 -2.46 19.78 12.85
CA LYS A 534 -1.76 19.73 11.56
C LYS A 534 -1.62 18.29 11.09
N LEU A 535 -1.78 18.07 9.78
CA LEU A 535 -1.62 16.76 9.16
C LEU A 535 -0.25 16.11 9.41
N LYS A 536 0.82 16.93 9.53
CA LYS A 536 2.16 16.45 9.92
C LYS A 536 2.20 15.87 11.34
N GLU A 537 1.44 16.42 12.28
CA GLU A 537 1.39 15.93 13.67
C GLU A 537 0.69 14.56 13.71
N ILE A 538 -0.40 14.40 12.95
CA ILE A 538 -1.11 13.12 12.82
C ILE A 538 -0.21 12.04 12.18
N ASN A 539 0.44 12.35 11.06
CA ASN A 539 1.34 11.40 10.39
C ASN A 539 2.58 11.06 11.25
N HIS A 540 3.08 12.00 12.07
CA HIS A 540 4.16 11.71 13.01
C HIS A 540 3.75 10.73 14.12
N VAL A 541 2.49 10.78 14.60
CA VAL A 541 1.98 9.76 15.54
C VAL A 541 1.90 8.38 14.87
N PHE A 542 1.50 8.28 13.60
CA PHE A 542 1.55 7.00 12.87
C PHE A 542 2.98 6.47 12.72
N GLN A 543 3.94 7.32 12.37
CA GLN A 543 5.37 6.97 12.29
C GLN A 543 5.89 6.44 13.63
N LYS A 544 5.61 7.15 14.72
CA LYS A 544 5.99 6.73 16.08
C LYS A 544 5.40 5.36 16.45
N LEU A 545 4.10 5.14 16.20
CA LEU A 545 3.44 3.85 16.48
C LEU A 545 4.00 2.69 15.63
N HIS A 546 4.51 3.00 14.44
CA HIS A 546 5.18 2.02 13.58
C HIS A 546 6.57 1.65 14.10
N GLU A 547 7.35 2.63 14.54
CA GLU A 547 8.66 2.45 15.18
C GLU A 547 8.55 1.67 16.50
N GLU A 548 7.58 2.02 17.34
CA GLU A 548 7.32 1.37 18.65
C GLU A 548 6.61 0.00 18.52
N TYR A 549 6.29 -0.47 17.31
CA TYR A 549 5.52 -1.71 17.06
C TYR A 549 6.01 -2.90 17.90
N TYR A 550 7.32 -3.18 17.91
CA TYR A 550 7.88 -4.34 18.61
C TYR A 550 7.91 -4.20 20.14
N VAL A 551 7.86 -2.96 20.66
CA VAL A 551 7.73 -2.70 22.09
C VAL A 551 6.29 -3.00 22.52
N ASN A 552 5.33 -2.46 21.78
CA ASN A 552 3.91 -2.65 22.05
C ASN A 552 3.47 -4.11 21.80
N GLU A 553 3.98 -4.78 20.76
CA GLU A 553 3.76 -6.21 20.47
C GLU A 553 4.23 -7.09 21.64
N TRP A 554 5.32 -6.73 22.33
CA TRP A 554 5.76 -7.46 23.51
C TRP A 554 4.77 -7.36 24.68
N SER A 555 4.27 -6.17 25.00
CA SER A 555 3.25 -5.98 26.05
C SER A 555 2.00 -6.83 25.77
N TRP A 556 1.54 -6.86 24.52
CA TRP A 556 0.41 -7.68 24.10
C TRP A 556 0.70 -9.18 24.22
N ALA A 557 1.84 -9.62 23.70
CA ALA A 557 2.25 -11.01 23.73
C ALA A 557 2.40 -11.51 25.17
N TRP A 558 2.95 -10.70 26.09
CA TRP A 558 3.16 -11.07 27.48
C TRP A 558 1.86 -11.23 28.28
N ASP A 559 0.89 -10.33 28.09
CA ASP A 559 -0.48 -10.48 28.62
C ASP A 559 -1.16 -11.77 28.08
N LYS A 560 -0.97 -12.06 26.79
CA LYS A 560 -1.51 -13.27 26.15
C LYS A 560 -0.76 -14.56 26.52
N ILE A 561 0.52 -14.49 26.87
CA ILE A 561 1.30 -15.63 27.41
C ILE A 561 0.75 -16.02 28.79
N GLN A 562 0.64 -15.06 29.71
CA GLN A 562 0.12 -15.30 31.06
C GLN A 562 -1.29 -15.90 31.01
N SER A 563 -2.20 -15.27 30.26
CA SER A 563 -3.60 -15.72 30.17
C SER A 563 -3.83 -17.01 29.38
N PHE A 564 -2.98 -17.36 28.42
CA PHE A 564 -3.13 -18.60 27.63
C PHE A 564 -2.44 -19.82 28.27
N TYR A 565 -1.29 -19.63 28.91
CA TYR A 565 -0.56 -20.71 29.59
C TYR A 565 -0.90 -20.85 31.08
N GLY A 566 -1.65 -19.92 31.68
CA GLY A 566 -2.03 -19.96 33.10
C GLY A 566 -0.94 -19.51 34.06
N LEU A 567 -0.02 -18.65 33.61
CA LEU A 567 1.19 -18.25 34.32
C LEU A 567 1.03 -16.87 34.99
N GLN A 568 1.73 -16.65 36.09
CA GLN A 568 1.87 -15.33 36.74
C GLN A 568 3.31 -14.80 36.53
N ALA A 569 3.45 -13.48 36.35
CA ALA A 569 4.74 -12.87 36.03
C ALA A 569 5.77 -12.90 37.19
N ASP A 570 5.31 -13.01 38.43
CA ASP A 570 6.12 -13.08 39.64
C ASP A 570 6.58 -14.51 39.98
N THR A 571 5.82 -15.54 39.58
CA THR A 571 6.17 -16.95 39.87
C THR A 571 6.95 -17.64 38.75
N ILE A 572 6.75 -17.26 37.49
CA ILE A 572 7.30 -17.96 36.30
C ILE A 572 8.80 -18.33 36.43
N THR A 573 9.14 -19.51 35.93
CA THR A 573 10.47 -20.15 36.04
C THR A 573 11.05 -20.52 34.67
N ALA A 574 12.33 -20.89 34.65
CA ALA A 574 12.99 -21.51 33.49
C ALA A 574 12.25 -22.77 32.99
N THR A 575 11.63 -23.55 33.88
CA THR A 575 10.84 -24.75 33.52
C THR A 575 9.60 -24.39 32.70
N ASP A 576 8.88 -23.33 33.07
CA ASP A 576 7.71 -22.86 32.33
C ASP A 576 8.10 -22.35 30.94
N VAL A 577 9.22 -21.63 30.85
CA VAL A 577 9.79 -21.19 29.57
C VAL A 577 10.17 -22.39 28.71
N ILE A 578 10.83 -23.42 29.26
CA ILE A 578 11.17 -24.66 28.55
C ILE A 578 9.89 -25.33 28.00
N ALA A 579 8.83 -25.44 28.80
CA ALA A 579 7.56 -26.05 28.37
C ALA A 579 6.89 -25.26 27.23
N ILE A 580 6.95 -23.91 27.24
CA ILE A 580 6.47 -23.08 26.13
C ILE A 580 7.32 -23.29 24.88
N VAL A 581 8.65 -23.35 25.02
CA VAL A 581 9.59 -23.54 23.89
C VAL A 581 9.45 -24.94 23.27
N GLN A 582 9.15 -25.97 24.06
CA GLN A 582 8.83 -27.32 23.56
C GLN A 582 7.55 -27.31 22.70
N LYS A 583 6.42 -26.82 23.23
CA LYS A 583 5.16 -26.71 22.46
C LYS A 583 5.30 -25.82 21.22
N TRP A 584 6.10 -24.77 21.31
CA TRP A 584 6.46 -23.92 20.17
C TRP A 584 7.24 -24.69 19.10
N LYS A 585 8.25 -25.49 19.49
CA LYS A 585 9.08 -26.27 18.57
C LYS A 585 8.22 -27.28 17.81
N GLU A 586 7.36 -28.01 18.53
CA GLU A 586 6.37 -28.92 17.95
C GLU A 586 5.44 -28.20 16.95
N SER A 587 4.89 -27.06 17.34
CA SER A 587 3.95 -26.27 16.52
C SER A 587 4.60 -25.68 15.26
N VAL A 588 5.85 -25.22 15.34
CA VAL A 588 6.61 -24.72 14.18
C VAL A 588 6.88 -25.86 13.20
N VAL A 589 7.44 -26.97 13.70
CA VAL A 589 7.83 -28.12 12.88
C VAL A 589 6.62 -28.74 12.21
N SER A 590 5.52 -28.96 12.95
CA SER A 590 4.28 -29.49 12.38
C SER A 590 3.68 -28.59 11.30
N LEU A 591 3.67 -27.27 11.49
CA LEU A 591 3.16 -26.34 10.48
C LEU A 591 4.04 -26.32 9.22
N ASP A 592 5.36 -26.29 9.38
CA ASP A 592 6.30 -26.27 8.24
C ASP A 592 6.29 -27.62 7.48
N GLU A 593 6.09 -28.75 8.17
CA GLU A 593 5.83 -30.06 7.54
C GLU A 593 4.51 -30.08 6.76
N MET A 594 3.45 -29.43 7.26
CA MET A 594 2.21 -29.25 6.48
C MET A 594 2.42 -28.36 5.25
N ILE A 595 3.24 -27.30 5.33
CA ILE A 595 3.59 -26.42 4.20
C ILE A 595 4.44 -27.16 3.16
N TYR A 596 5.40 -27.97 3.60
CA TYR A 596 6.20 -28.86 2.74
C TYR A 596 5.32 -29.90 2.03
N SER A 597 4.36 -30.49 2.74
CA SER A 597 3.38 -31.42 2.18
C SER A 597 2.42 -30.75 1.17
N ASP A 598 2.06 -29.48 1.41
CA ASP A 598 1.28 -28.66 0.46
C ASP A 598 2.09 -28.38 -0.81
N ALA A 599 3.34 -27.93 -0.68
CA ALA A 599 4.25 -27.67 -1.78
C ALA A 599 4.57 -28.93 -2.62
N LYS A 600 4.60 -30.12 -2.02
CA LYS A 600 4.85 -31.39 -2.72
C LYS A 600 3.78 -31.73 -3.77
N LYS A 601 2.56 -31.20 -3.65
CA LYS A 601 1.45 -31.46 -4.61
C LYS A 601 1.78 -30.96 -6.02
N GLU A 602 2.43 -29.80 -6.11
CA GLU A 602 2.87 -29.14 -7.35
C GLU A 602 3.83 -29.97 -8.23
N PHE A 603 4.33 -31.10 -7.71
CA PHE A 603 5.27 -32.02 -8.34
C PHE A 603 4.67 -33.41 -8.59
N SER A 604 3.39 -33.61 -8.26
CA SER A 604 2.66 -34.86 -8.50
C SER A 604 2.29 -35.05 -9.97
N LEU A 605 1.93 -36.28 -10.36
CA LEU A 605 1.71 -36.66 -11.76
C LEU A 605 0.67 -35.80 -12.50
N SER A 606 -0.38 -35.33 -11.82
CA SER A 606 -1.38 -34.46 -12.44
C SER A 606 -0.82 -33.09 -12.83
N PHE A 607 0.16 -32.56 -12.09
CA PHE A 607 0.84 -31.31 -12.41
C PHE A 607 1.91 -31.47 -13.50
N LYS A 608 2.22 -32.71 -13.91
CA LYS A 608 3.03 -33.02 -15.10
C LYS A 608 2.19 -33.13 -16.39
N THR A 609 0.88 -32.89 -16.32
CA THR A 609 0.02 -32.84 -17.51
C THR A 609 0.45 -31.68 -18.41
N GLY A 610 0.62 -31.95 -19.72
CA GLY A 610 1.09 -30.98 -20.70
C GLY A 610 2.62 -30.95 -20.90
N PHE A 611 3.40 -31.56 -20.02
CA PHE A 611 4.85 -31.73 -20.21
C PHE A 611 5.16 -32.97 -21.05
N GLY A 612 6.22 -32.91 -21.86
CA GLY A 612 6.58 -33.92 -22.85
C GLY A 612 5.44 -34.19 -23.81
N ALA A 613 4.98 -33.14 -24.53
CA ALA A 613 3.71 -33.12 -25.25
C ALA A 613 3.49 -34.34 -26.19
N ASP A 614 4.48 -34.62 -27.05
CA ASP A 614 4.48 -35.74 -27.99
C ASP A 614 5.24 -36.99 -27.46
N GLY A 615 5.67 -36.94 -26.19
CA GLY A 615 6.62 -37.88 -25.61
C GLY A 615 6.01 -38.92 -24.65
N ASN A 616 6.85 -39.85 -24.23
CA ASN A 616 6.51 -40.89 -23.26
C ASN A 616 6.60 -40.38 -21.80
N ILE A 617 6.33 -41.25 -20.83
CA ILE A 617 6.34 -40.91 -19.39
C ILE A 617 7.72 -40.41 -18.92
N GLN A 618 8.81 -40.92 -19.50
CA GLN A 618 10.18 -40.46 -19.23
C GLN A 618 10.40 -39.06 -19.79
N ASP A 619 10.01 -38.80 -21.04
CA ASP A 619 10.14 -37.50 -21.70
C ASP A 619 9.37 -36.41 -20.92
N ARG A 620 8.13 -36.72 -20.51
CA ARG A 620 7.33 -35.89 -19.61
C ARG A 620 7.99 -35.63 -18.26
N ALA A 621 8.68 -36.63 -17.70
CA ALA A 621 9.36 -36.47 -16.42
C ALA A 621 10.61 -35.57 -16.56
N MET A 622 11.38 -35.74 -17.63
CA MET A 622 12.56 -34.94 -17.95
C MET A 622 12.20 -33.49 -18.29
N ASP A 623 11.25 -33.27 -19.19
CA ASP A 623 10.75 -31.93 -19.56
C ASP A 623 10.24 -31.16 -18.33
N PHE A 624 9.44 -31.82 -17.49
CA PHE A 624 9.03 -31.23 -16.21
C PHE A 624 10.24 -30.87 -15.31
N GLU A 625 11.25 -31.74 -15.17
CA GLU A 625 12.43 -31.41 -14.35
C GLU A 625 13.28 -30.28 -14.94
N TYR A 626 13.44 -30.21 -16.28
CA TYR A 626 14.15 -29.11 -16.94
C TYR A 626 13.42 -27.76 -16.83
N VAL A 627 12.09 -27.75 -16.90
CA VAL A 627 11.29 -26.51 -16.87
C VAL A 627 10.91 -26.05 -15.45
N ARG A 628 10.64 -26.98 -14.53
CA ARG A 628 10.17 -26.67 -13.15
C ARG A 628 11.23 -26.93 -12.06
N GLY A 629 12.32 -27.60 -12.40
CA GLY A 629 13.32 -28.09 -11.45
C GLY A 629 12.85 -29.34 -10.69
N ALA A 630 13.80 -30.02 -10.05
CA ALA A 630 13.50 -31.12 -9.13
C ALA A 630 12.93 -30.58 -7.79
N PHE A 631 12.13 -31.40 -7.11
CA PHE A 631 11.45 -30.99 -5.86
C PHE A 631 12.44 -30.72 -4.72
N ASP A 632 13.43 -31.59 -4.55
CA ASP A 632 14.54 -31.49 -3.60
C ASP A 632 15.41 -30.26 -3.84
N LYS A 633 15.62 -29.88 -5.11
CA LYS A 633 16.43 -28.72 -5.54
C LYS A 633 15.62 -27.41 -5.57
N ASN A 634 14.34 -27.42 -5.24
CA ASN A 634 13.50 -26.23 -5.35
C ASN A 634 13.84 -25.22 -4.22
N PRO A 635 14.13 -23.93 -4.54
CA PRO A 635 14.55 -22.96 -3.53
C PRO A 635 13.58 -22.76 -2.36
N PHE A 636 12.26 -22.86 -2.58
CA PHE A 636 11.28 -22.77 -1.49
C PHE A 636 11.31 -24.01 -0.60
N VAL A 637 11.49 -25.19 -1.18
CA VAL A 637 11.53 -26.47 -0.46
C VAL A 637 12.79 -26.53 0.41
N MET A 638 13.96 -26.22 -0.16
CA MET A 638 15.22 -26.11 0.59
C MET A 638 15.14 -25.08 1.71
N ALA A 639 14.56 -23.89 1.45
CA ALA A 639 14.37 -22.87 2.48
C ALA A 639 13.37 -23.26 3.58
N THR A 640 12.42 -24.17 3.29
CA THR A 640 11.47 -24.69 4.30
C THR A 640 12.14 -25.77 5.15
N LEU A 641 12.87 -26.70 4.55
CA LEU A 641 13.66 -27.71 5.28
C LEU A 641 14.71 -27.05 6.18
N LYS A 642 15.44 -26.06 5.67
CA LYS A 642 16.37 -25.28 6.48
C LYS A 642 15.68 -24.51 7.61
N HIS A 643 14.50 -23.92 7.37
CA HIS A 643 13.75 -23.25 8.44
C HIS A 643 13.34 -24.22 9.56
N ILE A 644 12.98 -25.47 9.24
CA ILE A 644 12.72 -26.52 10.24
C ILE A 644 13.99 -26.82 11.07
N GLU A 645 15.15 -26.90 10.43
CA GLU A 645 16.45 -27.14 11.08
C GLU A 645 16.86 -25.95 11.98
N ASP A 646 16.92 -24.74 11.41
CA ASP A 646 17.22 -23.48 12.11
C ASP A 646 16.30 -23.27 13.33
N LYS A 647 15.01 -23.65 13.22
CA LYS A 647 14.03 -23.50 14.32
C LYS A 647 14.12 -24.58 15.37
N LYS A 648 14.47 -25.82 15.02
CA LYS A 648 14.81 -26.87 16.00
C LYS A 648 16.03 -26.43 16.82
N ALA A 649 17.11 -26.06 16.15
CA ALA A 649 18.34 -25.57 16.79
C ALA A 649 18.10 -24.34 17.69
N LEU A 650 17.29 -23.36 17.26
CA LEU A 650 16.95 -22.18 18.06
C LEU A 650 16.17 -22.53 19.34
N GLY A 651 15.26 -23.50 19.27
CA GLY A 651 14.52 -23.97 20.46
C GLY A 651 15.43 -24.72 21.43
N ASP A 652 16.27 -25.60 20.90
CA ASP A 652 17.17 -26.43 21.69
C ASP A 652 18.33 -25.63 22.32
N GLU A 653 18.83 -24.59 21.65
CA GLU A 653 19.79 -23.61 22.22
C GLU A 653 19.22 -22.90 23.45
N LEU A 654 17.98 -22.39 23.38
CA LEU A 654 17.37 -21.70 24.51
C LEU A 654 17.11 -22.66 25.68
N ILE A 655 16.67 -23.89 25.40
CA ILE A 655 16.47 -24.93 26.42
C ILE A 655 17.81 -25.29 27.08
N GLU A 656 18.90 -25.49 26.33
CA GLU A 656 20.22 -25.80 26.91
C GLU A 656 20.81 -24.60 27.70
N ARG A 657 20.52 -23.37 27.27
CA ARG A 657 20.95 -22.14 27.92
C ARG A 657 20.25 -21.89 29.27
N ILE A 658 18.97 -22.26 29.42
CA ILE A 658 18.20 -22.00 30.66
C ILE A 658 17.97 -23.22 31.56
N SER A 659 18.11 -24.45 31.06
CA SER A 659 17.98 -25.67 31.88
C SER A 659 18.99 -25.74 33.03
N LYS A 660 20.16 -25.11 32.86
CA LYS A 660 21.22 -24.98 33.89
C LYS A 660 20.85 -24.04 35.05
N LEU A 661 19.66 -23.44 35.01
CA LEU A 661 19.10 -22.56 36.06
C LEU A 661 18.14 -23.29 37.01
N ASN A 662 17.81 -24.54 36.70
CA ASN A 662 17.17 -25.44 37.64
C ASN A 662 18.27 -26.13 38.47
N PRO A 663 18.43 -25.83 39.77
CA PRO A 663 19.13 -26.75 40.64
C PRO A 663 18.29 -28.03 40.67
N THR A 664 18.87 -29.15 40.29
CA THR A 664 18.32 -30.45 40.71
C THR A 664 18.31 -30.45 42.23
N THR A 665 17.12 -30.49 42.83
CA THR A 665 16.95 -30.73 44.27
C THR A 665 17.49 -32.11 44.59
N SER A 666 18.70 -32.13 45.14
CA SER A 666 19.42 -33.31 45.64
C SER A 666 18.91 -33.74 47.01
#